data_AF-A0A8C1W6B4-F1
#
_entry.id   AF-A0A8C1W6B4-F1
#
_cell.length_a   1.000
_cell.length_b   1.000
_cell.length_c   1.000
_cell.angle_alpha   90.00
_cell.angle_beta   90.00
_cell.angle_gamma   90.00
#
_symmetry.space_group_name_H-M   'P 1'
#
loop_
_entity.id
_entity.type
_entity.pdbx_description
1 polymer ?
#
loop_
_entity_poly.entity_id
_entity_poly.type
_entity_poly.pdbx_seq_one_letter_code
_entity_poly.pdbx_strand_id
1 'polypeptide(L)'
;LCSSTGKKFHNTHTFSSALHANKTHVLAGQSNPTFYIETADKRYVLRKKPPGELLPGAHKIDREYAVQKALYSVGFPVPHPVLYCTDTHVIGTEFYIMEHVQGRIFRDLRLPGVSVAERTALYVAAVETLAKLHSLDVSSLDLLGYGKGKGYCKRQVSTWTKQYKASAHKEIPAMDKLSDWLSHNLPTNDNEMSLVHGDFRIDNLIFHPTEARVLAVLDWELSTTGQPLADLAYFLMPHYWPSHYKVISTMGGVTGVKGIPSPDDLISIYCHRRGIPNSLPQQNFFIAMAIFKMAAIAQVLSLKVNADHVKQFPCEQAKARAAGLWNLFLSAKSGLSQLDYAHIAEETGRCFYAPEVFNCQAPDTGNMEVLHLFGTEEQKRLWLEPLLRGDIRSCFCMTEPDVASSDATNMKCTLHKDKDHFIINGKKWWSSGKLNVCEHVQMFFRHGLHSMILVPLNTPGVKKIRPLTVFGQDDAIHGGHFEILFDNVRVPASNILLGEGRGFEIAQGRLGPGRLHHCMRAIGLAEWALELLCQRAAHRQAFGKRLYQHEVVAHWIAECRIAISQSRLLTLHAAHTLDTQGNKAARKQIAMIKVAAGRMASKVVDCAIQVYGGAGVSDDFPLAEICVATVCENNQPIMVKIHQLIVL
;
A
#
# COMPACT_ATOMS: atom_id res chain seq x y z
N LEU A 1 -7.99 -38.22 18.17
CA LEU A 1 -7.01 -39.29 18.45
C LEU A 1 -5.95 -38.76 19.41
N CYS A 2 -6.30 -38.66 20.70
CA CYS A 2 -5.33 -38.83 21.77
C CYS A 2 -5.44 -40.29 22.19
N SER A 3 -4.37 -41.08 22.11
CA SER A 3 -4.12 -42.19 23.04
C SER A 3 -2.74 -42.79 22.83
N SER A 4 -2.09 -43.12 23.96
CA SER A 4 -0.89 -43.98 24.14
C SER A 4 0.44 -43.28 23.82
N THR A 5 1.42 -43.07 24.71
CA THR A 5 1.84 -43.64 26.02
C THR A 5 2.75 -42.59 26.72
N GLY A 6 2.52 -42.09 27.94
CA GLY A 6 2.97 -42.71 29.20
C GLY A 6 4.26 -42.10 29.82
N LYS A 7 4.10 -41.18 30.80
CA LYS A 7 5.05 -40.66 31.86
C LYS A 7 6.01 -39.48 31.50
N LYS A 8 5.66 -38.22 31.85
CA LYS A 8 5.96 -37.37 33.07
C LYS A 8 7.36 -36.68 33.01
N PHE A 9 7.49 -35.35 32.97
CA PHE A 9 7.32 -34.43 34.13
C PHE A 9 6.96 -32.96 33.78
N HIS A 10 6.42 -32.32 34.82
CA HIS A 10 5.76 -31.02 35.04
C HIS A 10 6.18 -29.74 34.28
N ASN A 11 5.18 -29.11 33.65
CA ASN A 11 4.86 -27.70 33.87
C ASN A 11 3.35 -27.48 33.61
N THR A 12 2.57 -27.29 34.69
CA THR A 12 1.11 -27.21 34.65
C THR A 12 0.64 -25.79 34.33
N HIS A 13 0.30 -25.54 33.08
CA HIS A 13 -0.82 -24.67 32.68
C HIS A 13 -1.31 -25.13 31.29
N THR A 14 -2.12 -26.19 31.30
CA THR A 14 -2.84 -26.69 30.12
C THR A 14 -3.93 -25.68 29.72
N PHE A 15 -3.71 -24.93 28.64
CA PHE A 15 -4.74 -24.14 27.96
C PHE A 15 -5.67 -25.09 27.19
N SER A 16 -6.69 -25.64 27.86
CA SER A 16 -7.72 -26.49 27.23
C SER A 16 -9.14 -25.95 27.40
N SER A 17 -9.33 -24.65 27.23
CA SER A 17 -10.66 -24.05 27.10
C SER A 17 -10.63 -22.98 26.02
N ALA A 18 -11.56 -23.08 25.07
CA ALA A 18 -11.73 -22.19 23.94
C ALA A 18 -11.61 -20.71 24.36
N LEU A 19 -10.53 -20.04 23.91
CA LEU A 19 -10.32 -18.60 24.04
C LEU A 19 -11.47 -17.87 23.31
N HIS A 20 -12.49 -17.45 24.06
CA HIS A 20 -13.31 -16.31 23.69
C HIS A 20 -12.47 -15.05 23.93
N ALA A 21 -11.53 -14.78 23.03
CA ALA A 21 -10.73 -13.55 23.05
C ALA A 21 -11.21 -12.64 21.93
N ASN A 22 -11.62 -11.42 22.28
CA ASN A 22 -11.76 -10.33 21.32
C ASN A 22 -10.36 -10.02 20.77
N LYS A 23 -10.08 -10.48 19.55
CA LYS A 23 -8.82 -10.20 18.86
C LYS A 23 -8.93 -8.85 18.17
N THR A 24 -8.31 -7.82 18.73
CA THR A 24 -8.17 -6.53 18.07
C THR A 24 -6.75 -6.42 17.50
N HIS A 25 -6.64 -6.19 16.20
CA HIS A 25 -5.35 -5.96 15.54
C HIS A 25 -4.78 -4.63 16.03
N VAL A 26 -3.57 -4.63 16.60
CA VAL A 26 -2.90 -3.39 16.98
C VAL A 26 -2.23 -2.85 15.71
N LEU A 27 -2.87 -1.83 15.10
CA LEU A 27 -2.55 -1.18 13.81
C LEU A 27 -1.14 -0.55 13.67
N ALA A 28 -0.15 -0.91 14.50
CA ALA A 28 1.14 -0.21 14.56
C ALA A 28 2.40 -1.09 14.49
N GLY A 29 2.31 -2.43 14.61
CA GLY A 29 3.47 -3.31 14.46
C GLY A 29 3.73 -3.62 12.98
N GLN A 30 4.75 -3.01 12.38
CA GLN A 30 4.99 -3.07 10.92
C GLN A 30 5.64 -4.38 10.44
N SER A 31 6.26 -5.17 11.32
CA SER A 31 7.10 -6.33 10.93
C SER A 31 6.52 -7.68 11.36
N ASN A 32 6.25 -7.87 12.66
CA ASN A 32 5.65 -9.09 13.21
C ASN A 32 4.21 -8.81 13.68
N PRO A 33 3.21 -9.56 13.20
CA PRO A 33 1.82 -9.37 13.61
C PRO A 33 1.65 -9.41 15.12
N THR A 34 1.10 -8.33 15.68
CA THR A 34 0.94 -8.09 17.11
C THR A 34 -0.55 -8.00 17.47
N PHE A 35 -0.97 -8.80 18.43
CA PHE A 35 -2.37 -8.92 18.85
C PHE A 35 -2.51 -8.63 20.33
N TYR A 36 -3.54 -7.87 20.67
CA TYR A 36 -3.99 -7.72 22.06
C TYR A 36 -4.89 -8.90 22.42
N ILE A 37 -4.63 -9.52 23.57
CA ILE A 37 -5.42 -10.62 24.12
C ILE A 37 -5.94 -10.18 25.49
N GLU A 38 -7.25 -10.22 25.65
CA GLU A 38 -7.91 -9.97 26.93
C GLU A 38 -8.56 -11.25 27.45
N THR A 39 -8.30 -11.53 28.72
CA THR A 39 -8.96 -12.57 29.51
C THR A 39 -9.77 -11.88 30.61
N ALA A 40 -10.53 -12.64 31.42
CA ALA A 40 -11.36 -12.06 32.48
C ALA A 40 -10.54 -11.28 33.53
N ASP A 41 -9.31 -11.70 33.78
CA ASP A 41 -8.45 -11.20 34.86
C ASP A 41 -7.16 -10.53 34.36
N LYS A 42 -6.70 -10.86 33.14
CA LYS A 42 -5.40 -10.41 32.63
C LYS A 42 -5.42 -9.98 31.17
N ARG A 43 -4.44 -9.14 30.82
CA ARG A 43 -4.23 -8.60 29.48
C ARG A 43 -2.83 -8.96 29.00
N TYR A 44 -2.76 -9.41 27.77
CA TYR A 44 -1.54 -9.90 27.15
C TYR A 44 -1.36 -9.32 25.75
N VAL A 45 -0.14 -9.39 25.26
CA VAL A 45 0.21 -9.10 23.87
C VAL A 45 0.84 -10.37 23.27
N LEU A 46 0.32 -10.79 22.14
CA LEU A 46 0.85 -11.91 21.35
C LEU A 46 1.56 -11.36 20.12
N ARG A 47 2.82 -11.76 19.93
CA ARG A 47 3.58 -11.54 18.69
C ARG A 47 3.80 -12.88 18.01
N LYS A 48 3.46 -12.95 16.73
CA LYS A 48 3.60 -14.18 15.93
C LYS A 48 4.44 -13.96 14.69
N LYS A 49 5.03 -15.04 14.19
CA LYS A 49 5.76 -15.04 12.93
C LYS A 49 4.78 -14.85 11.76
N PRO A 50 5.09 -13.99 10.78
CA PRO A 50 4.20 -13.77 9.63
C PRO A 50 3.98 -15.06 8.82
N PRO A 51 2.82 -15.24 8.18
CA PRO A 51 2.58 -16.38 7.30
C PRO A 51 3.38 -16.26 5.99
N GLY A 52 3.70 -17.40 5.35
CA GLY A 52 4.32 -17.47 4.02
C GLY A 52 5.80 -17.89 4.00
N GLU A 53 6.39 -17.97 2.81
CA GLU A 53 7.84 -18.17 2.64
C GLU A 53 8.59 -16.91 3.08
N LEU A 54 9.35 -17.01 4.17
CA LEU A 54 10.10 -15.88 4.74
C LEU A 54 11.56 -15.92 4.29
N LEU A 55 12.15 -14.74 4.10
CA LEU A 55 13.57 -14.61 3.80
C LEU A 55 14.42 -15.24 4.92
N PRO A 56 15.51 -15.96 4.58
CA PRO A 56 16.41 -16.54 5.57
C PRO A 56 16.92 -15.50 6.56
N GLY A 57 16.58 -15.68 7.84
CA GLY A 57 17.03 -14.82 8.93
C GLY A 57 16.12 -13.65 9.31
N ALA A 58 15.00 -13.44 8.62
CA ALA A 58 13.97 -12.48 8.99
C ALA A 58 12.96 -13.07 10.01
N HIS A 59 12.29 -12.21 10.77
CA HIS A 59 11.17 -12.57 11.67
C HIS A 59 11.50 -13.64 12.72
N LYS A 60 12.68 -13.51 13.37
CA LYS A 60 13.15 -14.41 14.42
C LYS A 60 12.53 -14.08 15.78
N ILE A 61 11.25 -14.41 15.94
CA ILE A 61 10.49 -14.16 17.17
C ILE A 61 11.02 -14.92 18.39
N ASP A 62 11.73 -16.04 18.17
CA ASP A 62 12.49 -16.79 19.17
C ASP A 62 13.55 -15.92 19.84
N ARG A 63 14.27 -15.14 19.03
CA ARG A 63 15.32 -14.23 19.50
C ARG A 63 14.76 -13.03 20.25
N GLU A 64 13.62 -12.50 19.81
CA GLU A 64 12.91 -11.44 20.53
C GLU A 64 12.46 -11.90 21.91
N TYR A 65 11.93 -13.12 22.01
CA TYR A 65 11.54 -13.70 23.29
C TYR A 65 12.75 -13.93 24.20
N ALA A 66 13.84 -14.50 23.66
CA ALA A 66 15.06 -14.79 24.42
C ALA A 66 15.68 -13.53 25.03
N VAL A 67 15.83 -12.45 24.25
CA VAL A 67 16.41 -11.19 24.76
C VAL A 67 15.51 -10.53 25.80
N GLN A 68 14.19 -10.51 25.60
CA GLN A 68 13.26 -9.96 26.59
C GLN A 68 13.28 -10.78 27.89
N LYS A 69 13.37 -12.11 27.80
CA LYS A 69 13.46 -12.99 28.98
C LYS A 69 14.72 -12.72 29.79
N ALA A 70 15.86 -12.59 29.12
CA ALA A 70 17.13 -12.25 29.76
C ALA A 70 17.07 -10.87 30.43
N LEU A 71 16.54 -9.86 29.74
CA LEU A 71 16.41 -8.50 30.26
C LEU A 71 15.46 -8.40 31.46
N TYR A 72 14.32 -9.09 31.39
CA TYR A 72 13.36 -9.15 32.48
C TYR A 72 14.00 -9.77 33.74
N SER A 73 14.82 -10.81 33.58
CA SER A 73 15.47 -11.52 34.70
C SER A 73 16.44 -10.65 35.52
N VAL A 74 17.01 -9.60 34.90
CA VAL A 74 17.92 -8.65 35.55
C VAL A 74 17.22 -7.33 35.93
N GLY A 75 15.89 -7.28 35.86
CA GLY A 75 15.12 -6.08 36.20
C GLY A 75 15.32 -4.91 35.23
N PHE A 76 15.62 -5.19 33.97
CA PHE A 76 15.57 -4.19 32.91
C PHE A 76 14.11 -4.00 32.44
N PRO A 77 13.65 -2.75 32.18
CA PRO A 77 12.24 -2.49 31.87
C PRO A 77 11.86 -3.03 30.48
N VAL A 78 11.33 -4.24 30.44
CA VAL A 78 10.68 -4.87 29.28
C VAL A 78 9.36 -5.50 29.72
N PRO A 79 8.39 -5.71 28.81
CA PRO A 79 7.20 -6.48 29.13
C PRO A 79 7.57 -7.87 29.64
N HIS A 80 6.86 -8.39 30.64
CA HIS A 80 7.13 -9.73 31.17
C HIS A 80 6.85 -10.79 30.08
N PRO A 81 7.86 -11.53 29.59
CA PRO A 81 7.65 -12.56 28.59
C PRO A 81 7.11 -13.82 29.26
N VAL A 82 5.88 -14.19 28.91
CA VAL A 82 5.12 -15.26 29.59
C VAL A 82 5.42 -16.63 28.98
N LEU A 83 5.34 -16.73 27.65
CA LEU A 83 5.40 -18.00 26.94
C LEU A 83 5.96 -17.81 25.53
N TYR A 84 6.79 -18.74 25.08
CA TYR A 84 7.10 -18.95 23.66
C TYR A 84 6.61 -20.33 23.24
N CYS A 85 5.84 -20.37 22.16
CA CYS A 85 5.21 -21.58 21.63
C CYS A 85 5.74 -21.87 20.22
N THR A 86 6.44 -22.99 20.09
CA THR A 86 6.93 -23.52 18.81
C THR A 86 5.92 -24.43 18.12
N ASP A 87 4.89 -24.90 18.84
CA ASP A 87 3.84 -25.75 18.27
C ASP A 87 2.93 -24.93 17.33
N THR A 88 3.13 -25.12 16.03
CA THR A 88 2.39 -24.44 14.99
C THR A 88 0.93 -24.93 14.89
N HIS A 89 0.57 -26.05 15.51
CA HIS A 89 -0.81 -26.54 15.52
C HIS A 89 -1.75 -25.66 16.37
N VAL A 90 -1.21 -24.84 17.29
CA VAL A 90 -2.02 -24.03 18.20
C VAL A 90 -2.71 -22.86 17.49
N ILE A 91 -1.98 -22.07 16.70
CA ILE A 91 -2.53 -20.92 15.94
C ILE A 91 -2.01 -20.81 14.50
N GLY A 92 -1.43 -21.87 13.95
CA GLY A 92 -0.93 -21.94 12.58
C GLY A 92 0.48 -21.36 12.35
N THR A 93 1.16 -20.90 13.40
CA THR A 93 2.52 -20.33 13.34
C THR A 93 3.12 -20.28 14.74
N GLU A 94 4.45 -20.17 14.84
CA GLU A 94 5.12 -19.90 16.11
C GLU A 94 4.75 -18.51 16.65
N PHE A 95 4.68 -18.38 17.97
CA PHE A 95 4.36 -17.12 18.63
C PHE A 95 4.93 -17.04 20.05
N TYR A 96 5.05 -15.83 20.58
CA TYR A 96 5.24 -15.61 22.01
C TYR A 96 4.18 -14.66 22.58
N ILE A 97 3.96 -14.78 23.87
CA ILE A 97 3.04 -13.96 24.66
C ILE A 97 3.85 -13.22 25.72
N MET A 98 3.52 -11.95 25.92
CA MET A 98 4.02 -11.11 27.01
C MET A 98 2.86 -10.40 27.72
N GLU A 99 3.07 -9.98 28.96
CA GLU A 99 2.09 -9.16 29.68
C GLU A 99 1.90 -7.80 29.01
N HIS A 100 0.67 -7.30 28.99
CA HIS A 100 0.38 -5.96 28.50
C HIS A 100 0.78 -4.91 29.55
N VAL A 101 1.75 -4.07 29.22
CA VAL A 101 2.18 -2.96 30.08
C VAL A 101 1.33 -1.73 29.80
N GLN A 102 0.53 -1.30 30.77
CA GLN A 102 -0.31 -0.11 30.65
C GLN A 102 0.49 1.16 30.97
N GLY A 103 0.55 2.10 30.02
CA GLY A 103 1.26 3.36 30.18
C GLY A 103 1.05 4.33 29.02
N ARG A 104 1.87 5.40 28.98
CA ARG A 104 1.86 6.43 27.93
C ARG A 104 2.83 6.05 26.82
N ILE A 105 2.36 6.06 25.58
CA ILE A 105 3.20 5.91 24.39
C ILE A 105 3.11 7.20 23.60
N PHE A 106 4.26 7.82 23.35
CA PHE A 106 4.32 9.08 22.61
C PHE A 106 4.80 8.83 21.19
N ARG A 107 3.87 8.93 20.24
CA ARG A 107 4.20 8.78 18.81
C ARG A 107 4.80 10.03 18.19
N ASP A 108 4.58 11.20 18.78
CA ASP A 108 5.22 12.45 18.34
C ASP A 108 6.40 12.75 19.24
N LEU A 109 7.60 12.77 18.66
CA LEU A 109 8.87 13.02 19.36
C LEU A 109 8.89 14.39 20.06
N ARG A 110 8.06 15.34 19.63
CA ARG A 110 7.97 16.67 20.23
C ARG A 110 7.17 16.68 21.54
N LEU A 111 6.51 15.56 21.87
CA LEU A 111 5.71 15.38 23.07
C LEU A 111 4.68 16.54 23.24
N PRO A 112 3.69 16.64 22.33
CA PRO A 112 2.64 17.66 22.46
C PRO A 112 1.77 17.38 23.69
N GLY A 113 1.35 18.44 24.38
CA GLY A 113 0.48 18.32 25.56
C GLY A 113 1.18 18.02 26.89
N VAL A 114 2.49 17.77 26.91
CA VAL A 114 3.28 17.73 28.16
C VAL A 114 3.95 19.07 28.45
N SER A 115 4.16 19.36 29.73
CA SER A 115 4.86 20.57 30.17
C SER A 115 6.33 20.58 29.74
N VAL A 116 6.97 21.76 29.70
CA VAL A 116 8.39 21.89 29.35
C VAL A 116 9.28 21.07 30.29
N ALA A 117 9.02 21.14 31.60
CA ALA A 117 9.79 20.40 32.60
C ALA A 117 9.59 18.88 32.48
N GLU A 118 8.35 18.44 32.24
CA GLU A 118 8.06 17.02 32.05
C GLU A 118 8.69 16.47 30.77
N ARG A 119 8.67 17.25 29.67
CA ARG A 119 9.34 16.90 28.42
C ARG A 119 10.83 16.65 28.63
N THR A 120 11.49 17.51 29.41
CA THR A 120 12.89 17.34 29.79
C THR A 120 13.07 16.03 30.57
N ALA A 121 12.26 15.80 31.59
CA ALA A 121 12.35 14.60 32.41
C ALA A 121 12.13 13.30 31.61
N LEU A 122 11.20 13.30 30.64
CA LEU A 122 10.94 12.14 29.77
C LEU A 122 12.14 11.79 28.87
N TYR A 123 12.79 12.80 28.27
CA TYR A 123 14.00 12.60 27.46
C TYR A 123 15.19 12.13 28.32
N VAL A 124 15.32 12.66 29.54
CA VAL A 124 16.32 12.19 30.51
C VAL A 124 16.06 10.72 30.86
N ALA A 125 14.83 10.36 31.23
CA ALA A 125 14.49 8.97 31.56
C ALA A 125 14.75 7.99 30.39
N ALA A 126 14.51 8.44 29.15
CA ALA A 126 14.81 7.65 27.95
C ALA A 126 16.31 7.40 27.78
N VAL A 127 17.15 8.44 27.87
CA VAL A 127 18.61 8.28 27.70
C VAL A 127 19.26 7.53 28.87
N GLU A 128 18.75 7.70 30.09
CA GLU A 128 19.18 6.90 31.25
C GLU A 128 18.82 5.43 31.10
N THR A 129 17.65 5.12 30.55
CA THR A 129 17.24 3.74 30.24
C THR A 129 18.16 3.14 29.17
N LEU A 130 18.53 3.90 28.14
CA LEU A 130 19.49 3.48 27.13
C LEU A 130 20.88 3.23 27.72
N ALA A 131 21.36 4.12 28.59
CA ALA A 131 22.62 3.93 29.31
C ALA A 131 22.59 2.67 30.18
N LYS A 132 21.47 2.42 30.88
CA LYS A 132 21.27 1.20 31.68
C LYS A 132 21.36 -0.06 30.81
N LEU A 133 20.74 -0.06 29.62
CA LEU A 133 20.81 -1.19 28.68
C LEU A 133 22.24 -1.50 28.30
N HIS A 134 23.00 -0.48 27.90
CA HIS A 134 24.37 -0.67 27.43
C HIS A 134 25.38 -0.91 28.57
N SER A 135 25.01 -0.69 29.83
CA SER A 135 25.80 -1.08 31.01
C SER A 135 25.63 -2.54 31.42
N LEU A 136 24.69 -3.28 30.82
CA LEU A 136 24.49 -4.69 31.15
C LEU A 136 25.66 -5.54 30.62
N ASP A 137 26.13 -6.46 31.45
CA ASP A 137 27.11 -7.46 31.04
C ASP A 137 26.43 -8.56 30.23
N VAL A 138 26.61 -8.49 28.90
CA VAL A 138 26.05 -9.46 27.95
C VAL A 138 26.53 -10.88 28.22
N SER A 139 27.71 -11.07 28.83
CA SER A 139 28.20 -12.41 29.15
C SER A 139 27.45 -13.06 30.32
N SER A 140 26.86 -12.25 31.20
CA SER A 140 26.03 -12.70 32.32
C SER A 140 24.57 -12.95 31.92
N LEU A 141 24.12 -12.33 30.83
CA LEU A 141 22.83 -12.59 30.22
C LEU A 141 23.00 -13.84 29.34
N ASP A 142 22.14 -14.84 29.46
CA ASP A 142 22.18 -16.10 28.67
C ASP A 142 21.91 -15.86 27.16
N LEU A 143 22.77 -15.06 26.54
CA LEU A 143 22.73 -14.47 25.21
C LEU A 143 24.06 -14.70 24.47
N LEU A 144 24.81 -15.72 24.87
CA LEU A 144 26.01 -16.16 24.17
C LEU A 144 25.64 -16.52 22.71
N GLY A 145 26.38 -15.94 21.75
CA GLY A 145 26.10 -16.12 20.33
C GLY A 145 24.90 -15.31 19.81
N TYR A 146 24.32 -14.41 20.62
CA TYR A 146 23.20 -13.57 20.17
C TYR A 146 23.59 -12.68 18.98
N GLY A 147 24.79 -12.11 18.95
CA GLY A 147 25.29 -11.37 17.78
C GLY A 147 26.62 -11.90 17.25
N LYS A 148 27.14 -11.24 16.21
CA LYS A 148 28.37 -11.63 15.50
C LYS A 148 29.65 -11.00 16.06
N GLY A 149 29.59 -10.38 17.24
CA GLY A 149 30.73 -9.76 17.93
C GLY A 149 31.38 -8.59 17.18
N LYS A 150 32.72 -8.47 17.27
CA LYS A 150 33.55 -7.38 16.71
C LYS A 150 33.26 -7.04 15.25
N GLY A 151 33.45 -5.78 14.84
CA GLY A 151 33.23 -5.33 13.46
C GLY A 151 31.77 -4.97 13.17
N TYR A 152 31.05 -4.48 14.18
CA TYR A 152 29.65 -4.08 14.08
C TYR A 152 29.42 -2.98 13.04
N CYS A 153 30.18 -1.87 13.10
CA CYS A 153 30.01 -0.72 12.20
C CYS A 153 30.22 -1.13 10.74
N LYS A 154 31.30 -1.89 10.45
CA LYS A 154 31.57 -2.40 9.09
C LYS A 154 30.43 -3.25 8.55
N ARG A 155 29.84 -4.11 9.39
CA ARG A 155 28.68 -4.93 9.01
C ARG A 155 27.43 -4.09 8.79
N GLN A 156 27.15 -3.11 9.64
CA GLN A 156 26.00 -2.22 9.49
C GLN A 156 26.08 -1.47 8.15
N VAL A 157 27.22 -0.80 7.87
CA VAL A 157 27.43 -0.10 6.60
C VAL A 157 27.24 -1.05 5.42
N SER A 158 27.90 -2.21 5.42
CA SER A 158 27.77 -3.20 4.33
C SER A 158 26.33 -3.70 4.14
N THR A 159 25.61 -3.94 5.24
CA THR A 159 24.22 -4.44 5.19
C THR A 159 23.28 -3.40 4.61
N TRP A 160 23.33 -2.16 5.11
CA TRP A 160 22.47 -1.08 4.63
C TRP A 160 22.81 -0.67 3.19
N THR A 161 24.08 -0.69 2.79
CA THR A 161 24.47 -0.47 1.38
C THR A 161 23.87 -1.53 0.46
N LYS A 162 23.93 -2.82 0.85
CA LYS A 162 23.34 -3.90 0.06
C LYS A 162 21.82 -3.75 -0.04
N GLN A 163 21.14 -3.45 1.07
CA GLN A 163 19.68 -3.26 1.08
C GLN A 163 19.24 -2.04 0.27
N TYR A 164 19.95 -0.92 0.39
CA TYR A 164 19.71 0.28 -0.40
C TYR A 164 19.88 0.00 -1.90
N LYS A 165 20.99 -0.62 -2.31
CA LYS A 165 21.23 -0.95 -3.73
C LYS A 165 20.20 -1.93 -4.28
N ALA A 166 19.80 -2.93 -3.50
CA ALA A 166 18.78 -3.89 -3.91
C ALA A 166 17.37 -3.28 -4.04
N SER A 167 17.11 -2.15 -3.40
CA SER A 167 15.81 -1.43 -3.42
C SER A 167 15.86 -0.12 -4.23
N ALA A 168 16.96 0.16 -4.91
CA ALA A 168 17.13 1.37 -5.69
C ALA A 168 16.27 1.31 -6.97
N HIS A 169 15.28 2.19 -7.07
CA HIS A 169 14.48 2.41 -8.28
C HIS A 169 14.78 3.78 -8.94
N LYS A 170 15.63 4.57 -8.29
CA LYS A 170 16.14 5.87 -8.75
C LYS A 170 17.56 6.02 -8.20
N GLU A 171 18.44 6.64 -8.97
CA GLU A 171 19.77 7.01 -8.48
C GLU A 171 19.68 8.19 -7.49
N ILE A 172 20.32 8.04 -6.32
CA ILE A 172 20.44 9.09 -5.31
C ILE A 172 21.95 9.27 -5.03
N PRO A 173 22.66 10.15 -5.78
CA PRO A 173 24.11 10.30 -5.65
C PRO A 173 24.59 10.63 -4.24
N ALA A 174 23.75 11.28 -3.43
CA ALA A 174 24.06 11.56 -2.03
C ALA A 174 24.15 10.29 -1.16
N MET A 175 23.32 9.28 -1.41
CA MET A 175 23.36 8.00 -0.70
C MET A 175 24.60 7.20 -1.07
N ASP A 176 25.01 7.22 -2.34
CA ASP A 176 26.24 6.55 -2.78
C ASP A 176 27.48 7.20 -2.16
N LYS A 177 27.56 8.54 -2.20
CA LYS A 177 28.63 9.29 -1.52
C LYS A 177 28.69 9.01 -0.02
N LEU A 178 27.54 8.95 0.64
CA LEU A 178 27.46 8.66 2.08
C LEU A 178 27.90 7.22 2.39
N SER A 179 27.43 6.25 1.60
CA SER A 179 27.85 4.85 1.70
C SER A 179 29.37 4.69 1.55
N ASP A 180 29.96 5.36 0.56
CA ASP A 180 31.39 5.33 0.30
C ASP A 180 32.16 6.00 1.43
N TRP A 181 31.71 7.17 1.89
CA TRP A 181 32.33 7.87 3.01
C TRP A 181 32.31 7.02 4.29
N LEU A 182 31.18 6.41 4.64
CA LEU A 182 31.06 5.52 5.79
C LEU A 182 31.99 4.31 5.69
N SER A 183 32.17 3.76 4.48
CA SER A 183 33.06 2.61 4.26
C SER A 183 34.54 2.96 4.46
N HIS A 184 34.96 4.19 4.15
CA HIS A 184 36.34 4.67 4.28
C HIS A 184 36.66 5.29 5.66
N ASN A 185 35.65 5.66 6.44
CA ASN A 185 35.81 6.36 7.73
C ASN A 185 35.35 5.52 8.93
N LEU A 186 35.49 4.20 8.84
CA LEU A 186 35.11 3.29 9.93
C LEU A 186 35.85 3.64 11.25
N PRO A 187 35.17 3.55 12.40
CA PRO A 187 35.79 3.77 13.69
C PRO A 187 37.01 2.91 13.94
N THR A 188 38.05 3.50 14.55
CA THR A 188 39.30 2.79 14.89
C THR A 188 39.08 1.76 16.00
N ASN A 189 38.06 1.96 16.84
CA ASN A 189 37.66 1.02 17.89
C ASN A 189 36.19 0.60 17.74
N ASP A 190 35.96 -0.52 17.04
CA ASP A 190 34.65 -1.16 16.84
C ASP A 190 34.56 -2.51 17.58
N ASN A 191 35.25 -2.59 18.73
CA ASN A 191 35.40 -3.79 19.52
C ASN A 191 34.52 -3.82 20.79
N GLU A 192 33.93 -2.69 21.17
CA GLU A 192 32.96 -2.67 22.27
C GLU A 192 31.75 -3.54 21.90
N MET A 193 31.41 -4.48 22.77
CA MET A 193 30.30 -5.41 22.59
C MET A 193 29.32 -5.21 23.75
N SER A 194 28.27 -4.42 23.49
CA SER A 194 27.12 -4.33 24.40
C SER A 194 25.87 -4.87 23.70
N LEU A 195 24.80 -5.11 24.45
CA LEU A 195 23.50 -5.38 23.86
C LEU A 195 22.92 -4.08 23.29
N VAL A 196 22.76 -4.03 21.97
CA VAL A 196 22.13 -2.90 21.27
C VAL A 196 20.70 -3.27 20.89
N HIS A 197 19.78 -2.34 21.07
CA HIS A 197 18.38 -2.43 20.69
C HIS A 197 18.21 -2.34 19.16
N GLY A 198 18.96 -1.46 18.50
CA GLY A 198 18.90 -1.28 17.05
C GLY A 198 17.78 -0.36 16.56
N ASP A 199 16.68 -0.19 17.29
CA ASP A 199 15.61 0.80 17.01
C ASP A 199 15.19 1.57 18.27
N PHE A 200 16.16 2.06 19.06
CA PHE A 200 15.84 2.74 20.33
C PHE A 200 15.37 4.17 20.10
N ARG A 201 14.10 4.44 20.40
CA ARG A 201 13.40 5.71 20.14
C ARG A 201 12.23 5.90 21.11
N ILE A 202 11.81 7.14 21.33
CA ILE A 202 10.77 7.51 22.30
C ILE A 202 9.44 6.77 22.07
N ASP A 203 9.05 6.55 20.82
CA ASP A 203 7.81 5.86 20.45
C ASP A 203 7.85 4.34 20.66
N ASN A 204 9.04 3.78 20.91
CA ASN A 204 9.23 2.40 21.37
C ASN A 204 9.31 2.28 22.90
N LEU A 205 9.03 3.36 23.64
CA LEU A 205 9.01 3.37 25.10
C LEU A 205 7.58 3.51 25.63
N ILE A 206 7.26 2.72 26.65
CA ILE A 206 6.06 2.90 27.48
C ILE A 206 6.49 3.65 28.73
N PHE A 207 5.96 4.86 28.92
CA PHE A 207 6.17 5.64 30.13
C PHE A 207 5.07 5.40 31.16
N HIS A 208 5.38 5.63 32.43
CA HIS A 208 4.40 5.60 33.50
C HIS A 208 3.24 6.60 33.23
N PRO A 209 1.99 6.30 33.62
CA PRO A 209 0.84 7.19 33.40
C PRO A 209 1.02 8.63 33.90
N THR A 210 1.77 8.81 35.00
CA THR A 210 1.92 10.10 35.68
C THR A 210 3.37 10.52 35.94
N GLU A 211 4.35 9.63 35.72
CA GLU A 211 5.76 9.90 36.03
C GLU A 211 6.60 9.88 34.75
N ALA A 212 7.74 10.57 34.78
CA ALA A 212 8.77 10.47 33.75
C ALA A 212 9.66 9.24 34.00
N ARG A 213 9.07 8.06 33.89
CA ARG A 213 9.74 6.77 34.14
C ARG A 213 9.37 5.78 33.06
N VAL A 214 10.36 5.10 32.48
CA VAL A 214 10.16 4.05 31.48
C VAL A 214 9.72 2.76 32.18
N LEU A 215 8.55 2.25 31.80
CA LEU A 215 8.01 0.98 32.26
C LEU A 215 8.43 -0.19 31.37
N ALA A 216 8.54 0.04 30.06
CA ALA A 216 8.94 -0.98 29.11
C ALA A 216 9.58 -0.38 27.85
N VAL A 217 10.63 -1.04 27.36
CA VAL A 217 11.22 -0.86 26.04
C VAL A 217 10.66 -1.94 25.11
N LEU A 218 10.15 -1.53 23.96
CA LEU A 218 9.47 -2.38 22.98
C LEU A 218 10.31 -2.54 21.71
N ASP A 219 9.95 -3.55 20.91
CA ASP A 219 10.45 -3.80 19.56
C ASP A 219 11.91 -4.22 19.42
N TRP A 220 12.22 -5.37 20.02
CA TRP A 220 13.56 -5.97 20.07
C TRP A 220 13.99 -6.70 18.78
N GLU A 221 13.28 -6.50 17.67
CA GLU A 221 13.51 -7.28 16.44
C GLU A 221 14.87 -7.04 15.77
N LEU A 222 15.39 -5.80 15.87
CA LEU A 222 16.69 -5.42 15.32
C LEU A 222 17.84 -5.60 16.32
N SER A 223 17.53 -6.08 17.52
CA SER A 223 18.51 -6.13 18.60
C SER A 223 19.61 -7.17 18.35
N THR A 224 20.82 -6.82 18.78
CA THR A 224 22.01 -7.65 18.59
C THR A 224 23.10 -7.25 19.57
N THR A 225 24.25 -7.96 19.56
CA THR A 225 25.45 -7.48 20.26
C THR A 225 26.25 -6.58 19.31
N GLY A 226 26.60 -5.38 19.76
CA GLY A 226 27.25 -4.39 18.90
C GLY A 226 27.77 -3.16 19.63
N GLN A 227 28.05 -2.13 18.84
CA GLN A 227 28.62 -0.87 19.28
C GLN A 227 27.52 0.05 19.85
N PRO A 228 27.42 0.30 21.17
CA PRO A 228 26.35 1.09 21.80
C PRO A 228 26.18 2.52 21.27
N LEU A 229 27.25 3.12 20.74
CA LEU A 229 27.16 4.46 20.16
C LEU A 229 26.24 4.53 18.93
N ALA A 230 25.99 3.39 18.27
CA ALA A 230 25.02 3.33 17.18
C ALA A 230 23.58 3.61 17.66
N ASP A 231 23.18 3.04 18.80
CA ASP A 231 21.85 3.30 19.38
C ASP A 231 21.73 4.71 19.94
N LEU A 232 22.78 5.21 20.60
CA LEU A 232 22.79 6.59 21.09
C LEU A 232 22.67 7.58 19.92
N ALA A 233 23.44 7.38 18.85
CA ALA A 233 23.33 8.21 17.66
C ALA A 233 21.96 8.11 16.98
N TYR A 234 21.37 6.92 16.95
CA TYR A 234 20.02 6.73 16.43
C TYR A 234 18.96 7.48 17.26
N PHE A 235 19.07 7.44 18.59
CA PHE A 235 18.21 8.21 19.50
C PHE A 235 18.38 9.73 19.34
N LEU A 236 19.61 10.20 19.10
CA LEU A 236 19.93 11.63 18.92
C LEU A 236 19.66 12.14 17.50
N MET A 237 19.53 11.27 16.51
CA MET A 237 19.31 11.60 15.10
C MET A 237 18.22 12.68 14.86
N PRO A 238 17.07 12.69 15.56
CA PRO A 238 16.05 13.72 15.38
C PRO A 238 16.54 15.17 15.60
N HIS A 239 17.62 15.39 16.35
CA HIS A 239 18.20 16.72 16.55
C HIS A 239 18.93 17.26 15.31
N TYR A 240 19.34 16.36 14.41
CA TYR A 240 20.09 16.69 13.20
C TYR A 240 19.20 16.74 11.96
N TRP A 241 17.91 16.46 12.11
CA TRP A 241 16.93 16.57 11.04
C TRP A 241 16.43 18.01 10.91
N PRO A 242 16.33 18.58 9.69
CA PRO A 242 15.63 19.84 9.48
C PRO A 242 14.23 19.85 10.12
N SER A 243 13.94 20.91 10.91
CA SER A 243 12.71 21.04 11.70
C SER A 243 11.41 21.11 10.88
N HIS A 244 11.51 21.43 9.58
CA HIS A 244 10.40 21.43 8.64
C HIS A 244 10.13 20.07 8.01
N TYR A 245 11.05 19.10 8.15
CA TYR A 245 10.89 17.77 7.59
C TYR A 245 10.07 16.88 8.54
N LYS A 246 8.90 16.45 8.07
CA LYS A 246 8.00 15.52 8.77
C LYS A 246 7.65 14.40 7.80
N VAL A 247 8.30 13.26 7.94
CA VAL A 247 7.98 12.08 7.11
C VAL A 247 6.70 11.43 7.63
N ILE A 248 6.65 11.20 8.95
CA ILE A 248 5.50 10.73 9.73
C ILE A 248 5.60 11.30 11.15
N SER A 249 4.55 11.20 11.98
CA SER A 249 4.56 11.75 13.35
C SER A 249 5.72 11.22 14.21
N THR A 250 6.18 10.00 13.94
CA THR A 250 7.29 9.35 14.66
C THR A 250 8.67 9.68 14.08
N MET A 251 8.77 10.39 12.94
CA MET A 251 10.02 10.72 12.24
C MET A 251 10.05 12.18 11.77
N GLY A 252 10.75 13.03 12.52
CA GLY A 252 10.94 14.43 12.17
C GLY A 252 11.94 15.14 13.08
N GLY A 253 12.28 16.39 12.72
CA GLY A 253 13.23 17.21 13.47
C GLY A 253 12.66 17.75 14.79
N VAL A 254 13.47 17.75 15.84
CA VAL A 254 13.09 18.27 17.18
C VAL A 254 13.72 19.62 17.52
N THR A 255 14.55 20.17 16.63
CA THR A 255 15.25 21.44 16.81
C THR A 255 14.27 22.59 17.06
N GLY A 256 14.50 23.36 18.13
CA GLY A 256 13.67 24.50 18.52
C GLY A 256 12.49 24.19 19.43
N VAL A 257 12.24 22.92 19.77
CA VAL A 257 11.18 22.53 20.72
C VAL A 257 11.67 22.75 22.16
N LYS A 258 11.04 23.68 22.88
CA LYS A 258 11.39 23.98 24.28
C LYS A 258 11.29 22.73 25.17
N GLY A 259 12.25 22.51 26.06
CA GLY A 259 12.22 21.41 27.02
C GLY A 259 12.71 20.06 26.49
N ILE A 260 13.16 19.97 25.24
CA ILE A 260 14.00 18.85 24.79
C ILE A 260 15.46 19.23 25.07
N PRO A 261 16.23 18.44 25.85
CA PRO A 261 17.63 18.74 26.14
C PRO A 261 18.49 18.76 24.88
N SER A 262 19.63 19.46 24.94
CA SER A 262 20.56 19.45 23.80
C SER A 262 21.21 18.07 23.62
N PRO A 263 21.71 17.72 22.42
CA PRO A 263 22.49 16.50 22.23
C PRO A 263 23.66 16.37 23.23
N ASP A 264 24.36 17.47 23.52
CA ASP A 264 25.49 17.47 24.46
C ASP A 264 25.05 17.17 25.90
N ASP A 265 23.90 17.68 26.33
CA ASP A 265 23.32 17.36 27.64
C ASP A 265 22.96 15.87 27.74
N LEU A 266 22.30 15.33 26.70
CA LEU A 266 21.90 13.93 26.64
C LEU A 266 23.11 13.00 26.61
N ILE A 267 24.16 13.36 25.86
CA ILE A 267 25.44 12.65 25.83
C ILE A 267 26.09 12.69 27.21
N SER A 268 26.11 13.84 27.88
CA SER A 268 26.70 13.97 29.21
C SER A 268 25.98 13.09 30.24
N ILE A 269 24.65 13.04 30.20
CA ILE A 269 23.84 12.17 31.06
C ILE A 269 24.13 10.70 30.74
N TYR A 270 24.15 10.34 29.46
CA TYR A 270 24.47 8.98 29.02
C TYR A 270 25.84 8.52 29.53
N CYS A 271 26.87 9.35 29.33
CA CYS A 271 28.24 9.06 29.75
C CYS A 271 28.35 8.93 31.27
N HIS A 272 27.73 9.85 32.02
CA HIS A 272 27.68 9.80 33.48
C HIS A 272 27.03 8.50 33.99
N ARG A 273 25.90 8.08 33.40
CA ARG A 273 25.21 6.83 33.77
C ARG A 273 25.98 5.57 33.38
N ARG A 274 26.76 5.61 32.30
CA ARG A 274 27.66 4.52 31.87
C ARG A 274 28.98 4.48 32.66
N GLY A 275 29.34 5.55 33.36
CA GLY A 275 30.65 5.68 34.00
C GLY A 275 31.81 5.84 33.00
N ILE A 276 31.55 6.46 31.84
CA ILE A 276 32.55 6.68 30.76
C ILE A 276 32.84 8.18 30.58
N PRO A 277 33.93 8.57 29.90
CA PRO A 277 34.23 9.98 29.64
C PRO A 277 33.12 10.69 28.86
N ASN A 278 32.89 11.98 29.15
CA ASN A 278 31.90 12.82 28.46
C ASN A 278 32.28 13.17 27.01
N SER A 279 33.43 12.68 26.51
CA SER A 279 33.83 12.81 25.11
C SER A 279 33.62 11.49 24.37
N LEU A 280 32.65 11.48 23.46
CA LEU A 280 32.45 10.35 22.54
C LEU A 280 33.21 10.61 21.24
N PRO A 281 34.22 9.81 20.86
CA PRO A 281 34.92 9.99 19.60
C PRO A 281 34.02 9.66 18.41
N GLN A 282 34.25 10.32 17.27
CA GLN A 282 33.66 10.00 15.97
C GLN A 282 32.11 10.03 15.95
N GLN A 283 31.46 10.91 16.73
CA GLN A 283 29.99 11.06 16.75
C GLN A 283 29.39 11.25 15.35
N ASN A 284 30.03 12.08 14.52
CA ASN A 284 29.58 12.32 13.15
C ASN A 284 29.47 11.04 12.32
N PHE A 285 30.35 10.06 12.55
CA PHE A 285 30.26 8.76 11.89
C PHE A 285 28.97 8.02 12.29
N PHE A 286 28.68 7.93 13.58
CA PHE A 286 27.51 7.20 14.06
C PHE A 286 26.20 7.89 13.67
N ILE A 287 26.13 9.22 13.73
CA ILE A 287 24.97 9.99 13.24
C ILE A 287 24.79 9.78 11.73
N ALA A 288 25.87 9.87 10.94
CA ALA A 288 25.83 9.61 9.51
C ALA A 288 25.35 8.18 9.19
N MET A 289 25.80 7.18 9.96
CA MET A 289 25.37 5.79 9.82
C MET A 289 23.88 5.62 10.17
N ALA A 290 23.38 6.28 11.22
CA ALA A 290 21.96 6.26 11.58
C ALA A 290 21.08 6.88 10.48
N ILE A 291 21.48 8.03 9.94
CA ILE A 291 20.78 8.68 8.82
C ILE A 291 20.81 7.79 7.58
N PHE A 292 21.96 7.19 7.24
CA PHE A 292 22.10 6.28 6.11
C PHE A 292 21.18 5.06 6.24
N LYS A 293 21.14 4.45 7.41
CA LYS A 293 20.20 3.36 7.74
C LYS A 293 18.75 3.80 7.51
N MET A 294 18.35 4.97 8.00
CA MET A 294 16.97 5.44 7.86
C MET A 294 16.59 5.75 6.42
N ALA A 295 17.50 6.36 5.66
CA ALA A 295 17.28 6.59 4.23
C ALA A 295 17.16 5.27 3.45
N ALA A 296 17.98 4.26 3.77
CA ALA A 296 17.87 2.93 3.20
C ALA A 296 16.54 2.24 3.56
N ILE A 297 16.08 2.33 4.83
CA ILE A 297 14.77 1.80 5.25
C ILE A 297 13.64 2.50 4.50
N ALA A 298 13.67 3.83 4.39
CA ALA A 298 12.66 4.60 3.68
C ALA A 298 12.56 4.18 2.20
N GLN A 299 13.70 3.95 1.54
CA GLN A 299 13.76 3.43 0.17
C GLN A 299 13.08 2.05 0.07
N VAL A 300 13.39 1.12 0.98
CA VAL A 300 12.77 -0.22 1.02
C VAL A 300 11.27 -0.13 1.29
N LEU A 301 10.84 0.75 2.20
CA LEU A 301 9.42 0.95 2.50
C LEU A 301 8.65 1.55 1.32
N SER A 302 9.25 2.45 0.53
CA SER A 302 8.59 2.98 -0.67
C SER A 302 8.25 1.88 -1.69
N LEU A 303 9.10 0.85 -1.81
CA LEU A 303 8.81 -0.34 -2.61
C LEU A 303 7.75 -1.22 -1.94
N LYS A 304 7.81 -1.37 -0.60
CA LYS A 304 6.82 -2.16 0.13
C LYS A 304 5.44 -1.54 0.12
N VAL A 305 5.26 -0.22 0.25
CA VAL A 305 3.93 0.41 0.15
C VAL A 305 3.33 0.17 -1.24
N ASN A 306 4.13 0.30 -2.30
CA ASN A 306 3.74 -0.09 -3.65
C ASN A 306 3.43 -1.60 -3.77
N ALA A 307 4.11 -2.45 -3.02
CA ALA A 307 3.88 -3.91 -3.01
C ALA A 307 2.79 -4.37 -2.03
N ASP A 308 2.50 -3.65 -0.96
CA ASP A 308 1.62 -4.04 0.13
C ASP A 308 0.17 -3.64 -0.19
N HIS A 309 -0.03 -2.54 -0.93
CA HIS A 309 -1.27 -2.35 -1.68
C HIS A 309 -1.52 -3.52 -2.63
N VAL A 310 -0.49 -4.11 -3.23
CA VAL A 310 -0.61 -5.31 -4.08
C VAL A 310 -0.82 -6.61 -3.27
N LYS A 311 -0.42 -6.69 -1.98
CA LYS A 311 -0.50 -7.90 -1.14
C LYS A 311 -1.78 -8.08 -0.31
N GLN A 312 -2.66 -7.08 -0.21
CA GLN A 312 -3.94 -7.26 0.49
C GLN A 312 -4.98 -8.01 -0.38
N PHE A 313 -4.83 -7.93 -1.71
CA PHE A 313 -5.71 -8.57 -2.69
C PHE A 313 -5.74 -10.11 -2.68
N PRO A 314 -4.60 -10.85 -2.58
CA PRO A 314 -4.60 -12.30 -2.79
C PRO A 314 -5.48 -13.07 -1.79
N CYS A 315 -5.57 -12.59 -0.54
CA CYS A 315 -6.44 -13.12 0.50
C CYS A 315 -7.92 -13.00 0.12
N GLU A 316 -8.37 -11.81 -0.25
CA GLU A 316 -9.77 -11.56 -0.59
C GLU A 316 -10.14 -12.21 -1.93
N GLN A 317 -9.24 -12.18 -2.91
CA GLN A 317 -9.42 -12.90 -4.18
C GLN A 317 -9.53 -14.41 -3.97
N ALA A 318 -8.77 -14.99 -3.04
CA ALA A 318 -8.91 -16.41 -2.70
C ALA A 318 -10.28 -16.73 -2.09
N LYS A 319 -10.79 -15.89 -1.19
CA LYS A 319 -12.16 -16.03 -0.65
C LYS A 319 -13.23 -15.86 -1.73
N ALA A 320 -13.08 -14.84 -2.58
CA ALA A 320 -13.99 -14.58 -3.69
C ALA A 320 -14.05 -15.78 -4.64
N ARG A 321 -12.90 -16.33 -5.04
CA ARG A 321 -12.82 -17.57 -5.84
C ARG A 321 -13.48 -18.76 -5.14
N ALA A 322 -13.21 -18.97 -3.84
CA ALA A 322 -13.82 -20.06 -3.07
C ALA A 322 -15.35 -19.94 -2.97
N ALA A 323 -15.88 -18.70 -2.99
CA ALA A 323 -17.30 -18.41 -2.99
C ALA A 323 -17.93 -18.37 -4.39
N GLY A 324 -17.17 -18.63 -5.47
CA GLY A 324 -17.65 -18.51 -6.85
C GLY A 324 -17.86 -17.07 -7.34
N LEU A 325 -17.40 -16.07 -6.60
CA LEU A 325 -17.51 -14.65 -6.92
C LEU A 325 -16.32 -14.19 -7.78
N TRP A 326 -16.22 -14.68 -9.01
CA TRP A 326 -15.05 -14.42 -9.87
C TRP A 326 -15.44 -14.30 -11.34
N ASN A 327 -14.88 -13.31 -12.06
CA ASN A 327 -15.21 -12.99 -13.47
C ASN A 327 -16.71 -12.71 -13.68
N LEU A 328 -17.36 -12.07 -12.71
CA LEU A 328 -18.82 -11.85 -12.70
C LEU A 328 -19.34 -11.06 -13.91
N PHE A 329 -18.47 -10.19 -14.47
CA PHE A 329 -18.76 -9.34 -15.62
C PHE A 329 -19.00 -10.11 -16.93
N LEU A 330 -18.47 -11.33 -17.06
CA LEU A 330 -18.47 -12.08 -18.32
C LEU A 330 -19.58 -13.14 -18.30
N SER A 331 -20.70 -12.85 -18.96
CA SER A 331 -21.91 -13.68 -18.95
C SER A 331 -21.66 -15.14 -19.33
N ALA A 332 -20.78 -15.40 -20.30
CA ALA A 332 -20.42 -16.76 -20.72
C ALA A 332 -19.66 -17.59 -19.64
N LYS A 333 -19.19 -16.93 -18.57
CA LYS A 333 -18.52 -17.58 -17.42
C LYS A 333 -19.35 -17.53 -16.16
N SER A 334 -20.00 -16.40 -15.88
CA SER A 334 -20.77 -16.20 -14.65
C SER A 334 -22.21 -16.72 -14.75
N GLY A 335 -22.76 -16.83 -15.96
CA GLY A 335 -24.19 -17.08 -16.19
C GLY A 335 -25.08 -15.87 -15.87
N LEU A 336 -24.50 -14.71 -15.56
CA LEU A 336 -25.22 -13.48 -15.22
C LEU A 336 -25.50 -12.66 -16.48
N SER A 337 -26.69 -12.06 -16.55
CA SER A 337 -26.99 -11.03 -17.54
C SER A 337 -26.24 -9.73 -17.24
N GLN A 338 -26.13 -8.81 -18.20
CA GLN A 338 -25.56 -7.48 -17.93
C GLN A 338 -26.45 -6.70 -16.96
N LEU A 339 -27.76 -6.94 -16.96
CA LEU A 339 -28.69 -6.37 -15.98
C LEU A 339 -28.41 -6.87 -14.56
N ASP A 340 -28.17 -8.17 -14.38
CA ASP A 340 -27.79 -8.73 -13.07
C ASP A 340 -26.44 -8.16 -12.61
N TYR A 341 -25.46 -8.11 -13.52
CA TYR A 341 -24.16 -7.56 -13.23
C TYR A 341 -24.19 -6.06 -12.91
N ALA A 342 -25.17 -5.30 -13.40
CA ALA A 342 -25.29 -3.87 -13.14
C ALA A 342 -25.37 -3.56 -11.63
N HIS A 343 -26.17 -4.33 -10.90
CA HIS A 343 -26.32 -4.20 -9.45
C HIS A 343 -25.04 -4.57 -8.71
N ILE A 344 -24.36 -5.64 -9.14
CA ILE A 344 -23.08 -6.07 -8.54
C ILE A 344 -22.00 -5.02 -8.79
N ALA A 345 -21.87 -4.54 -10.02
CA ALA A 345 -20.89 -3.53 -10.39
C ALA A 345 -21.12 -2.21 -9.66
N GLU A 346 -22.38 -1.82 -9.43
CA GLU A 346 -22.73 -0.68 -8.56
C GLU A 346 -22.16 -0.86 -7.14
N GLU A 347 -22.34 -2.02 -6.50
CA GLU A 347 -21.77 -2.27 -5.17
C GLU A 347 -20.24 -2.25 -5.18
N THR A 348 -19.59 -2.85 -6.19
CA THR A 348 -18.13 -2.76 -6.32
C THR A 348 -17.64 -1.33 -6.54
N GLY A 349 -18.48 -0.44 -7.08
CA GLY A 349 -18.17 0.98 -7.26
C GLY A 349 -18.01 1.75 -5.95
N ARG A 350 -18.49 1.22 -4.82
CA ARG A 350 -18.38 1.86 -3.51
C ARG A 350 -17.01 1.68 -2.84
N CYS A 351 -16.07 1.02 -3.52
CA CYS A 351 -14.73 0.73 -3.02
C CYS A 351 -13.73 0.59 -4.19
N PHE A 352 -12.66 1.39 -4.19
CA PHE A 352 -11.71 1.46 -5.31
C PHE A 352 -11.09 0.11 -5.69
N TYR A 353 -10.84 -0.75 -4.71
CA TYR A 353 -10.17 -2.03 -4.92
C TYR A 353 -11.13 -3.22 -5.09
N ALA A 354 -12.44 -3.06 -4.82
CA ALA A 354 -13.40 -4.15 -4.90
C ALA A 354 -13.52 -4.80 -6.28
N PRO A 355 -13.49 -4.06 -7.41
CA PRO A 355 -13.51 -4.70 -8.74
C PRO A 355 -12.37 -5.69 -8.94
N GLU A 356 -11.15 -5.40 -8.44
CA GLU A 356 -10.01 -6.30 -8.57
C GLU A 356 -10.13 -7.57 -7.70
N VAL A 357 -10.86 -7.49 -6.58
CA VAL A 357 -11.14 -8.67 -5.72
C VAL A 357 -11.98 -9.71 -6.47
N PHE A 358 -12.86 -9.29 -7.38
CA PHE A 358 -13.74 -10.16 -8.15
C PHE A 358 -13.27 -10.39 -9.60
N ASN A 359 -12.04 -9.95 -9.94
CA ASN A 359 -11.48 -9.93 -11.29
C ASN A 359 -12.37 -9.22 -12.33
N CYS A 360 -12.95 -8.09 -11.90
CA CYS A 360 -13.91 -7.27 -12.63
C CYS A 360 -13.38 -5.85 -12.92
N GLN A 361 -12.08 -5.62 -12.78
CA GLN A 361 -11.41 -4.33 -12.99
C GLN A 361 -11.13 -4.03 -14.46
N ALA A 362 -11.23 -2.75 -14.83
CA ALA A 362 -10.65 -2.24 -16.07
C ALA A 362 -9.11 -2.08 -15.90
N PRO A 363 -8.32 -2.19 -16.99
CA PRO A 363 -8.71 -2.44 -18.37
C PRO A 363 -8.91 -3.94 -18.71
N ASP A 364 -8.66 -4.84 -17.76
CA ASP A 364 -8.60 -6.28 -18.00
C ASP A 364 -9.92 -6.88 -18.48
N THR A 365 -11.07 -6.47 -17.91
CA THR A 365 -12.39 -6.95 -18.35
C THR A 365 -12.65 -6.73 -19.84
N GLY A 366 -12.37 -5.52 -20.33
CA GLY A 366 -12.50 -5.22 -21.76
C GLY A 366 -11.50 -6.01 -22.62
N ASN A 367 -10.28 -6.24 -22.13
CA ASN A 367 -9.29 -7.04 -22.85
C ASN A 367 -9.68 -8.52 -22.91
N MET A 368 -10.23 -9.07 -21.81
CA MET A 368 -10.76 -10.43 -21.74
C MET A 368 -11.94 -10.62 -22.69
N GLU A 369 -12.85 -9.65 -22.76
CA GLU A 369 -13.99 -9.72 -23.66
C GLU A 369 -13.58 -9.70 -25.14
N VAL A 370 -12.58 -8.88 -25.50
CA VAL A 370 -11.99 -8.90 -26.86
C VAL A 370 -11.45 -10.29 -27.21
N LEU A 371 -10.68 -10.90 -26.32
CA LEU A 371 -10.12 -12.24 -26.55
C LEU A 371 -11.20 -13.31 -26.59
N HIS A 372 -12.23 -13.18 -25.76
CA HIS A 372 -13.36 -14.11 -25.74
C HIS A 372 -14.11 -14.12 -27.06
N LEU A 373 -14.39 -12.94 -27.62
CA LEU A 373 -15.18 -12.78 -28.85
C LEU A 373 -14.37 -12.98 -30.13
N PHE A 374 -13.11 -12.53 -30.16
CA PHE A 374 -12.33 -12.39 -31.40
C PHE A 374 -11.00 -13.15 -31.40
N GLY A 375 -10.59 -13.70 -30.26
CA GLY A 375 -9.35 -14.47 -30.15
C GLY A 375 -9.45 -15.82 -30.84
N THR A 376 -8.35 -16.28 -31.46
CA THR A 376 -8.21 -17.67 -31.86
C THR A 376 -8.08 -18.58 -30.63
N GLU A 377 -8.29 -19.89 -30.78
CA GLU A 377 -8.14 -20.83 -29.66
C GLU A 377 -6.75 -20.77 -29.01
N GLU A 378 -5.70 -20.60 -29.82
CA GLU A 378 -4.34 -20.44 -29.29
C GLU A 378 -4.16 -19.10 -28.55
N GLN A 379 -4.73 -18.00 -29.06
CA GLN A 379 -4.70 -16.71 -28.36
C GLN A 379 -5.49 -16.78 -27.04
N LYS A 380 -6.62 -17.49 -27.01
CA LYS A 380 -7.40 -17.69 -25.79
C LYS A 380 -6.60 -18.48 -24.75
N ARG A 381 -5.97 -19.59 -25.16
CA ARG A 381 -5.12 -20.41 -24.30
C ARG A 381 -3.95 -19.62 -23.70
N LEU A 382 -3.27 -18.83 -24.54
CA LEU A 382 -2.09 -18.07 -24.13
C LEU A 382 -2.41 -16.85 -23.27
N TRP A 383 -3.53 -16.15 -23.53
CA TRP A 383 -3.79 -14.83 -22.94
C TRP A 383 -5.10 -14.75 -22.16
N LEU A 384 -6.21 -15.29 -22.71
CA LEU A 384 -7.51 -15.20 -22.04
C LEU A 384 -7.56 -16.05 -20.77
N GLU A 385 -7.10 -17.30 -20.83
CA GLU A 385 -7.16 -18.20 -19.69
C GLU A 385 -6.33 -17.68 -18.49
N PRO A 386 -5.07 -17.21 -18.66
CA PRO A 386 -4.34 -16.59 -17.56
C PRO A 386 -5.01 -15.32 -17.01
N LEU A 387 -5.60 -14.47 -17.87
CA LEU A 387 -6.38 -13.31 -17.41
C LEU A 387 -7.60 -13.71 -16.59
N LEU A 388 -8.34 -14.73 -17.03
CA LEU A 388 -9.50 -15.26 -16.32
C LEU A 388 -9.13 -15.91 -14.98
N ARG A 389 -7.92 -16.46 -14.85
CA ARG A 389 -7.39 -16.94 -13.56
C ARG A 389 -6.85 -15.80 -12.68
N GLY A 390 -6.53 -14.67 -13.29
CA GLY A 390 -5.92 -13.51 -12.65
C GLY A 390 -4.40 -13.63 -12.49
N ASP A 391 -3.77 -14.57 -13.18
CA ASP A 391 -2.31 -14.84 -13.13
C ASP A 391 -1.51 -13.70 -13.76
N ILE A 392 -2.07 -13.07 -14.79
CA ILE A 392 -1.45 -11.97 -15.54
C ILE A 392 -2.35 -10.74 -15.52
N ARG A 393 -1.78 -9.60 -15.90
CA ARG A 393 -2.53 -8.37 -16.19
C ARG A 393 -2.29 -7.93 -17.62
N SER A 394 -3.13 -7.02 -18.07
CA SER A 394 -3.09 -6.49 -19.43
C SER A 394 -3.26 -4.97 -19.44
N CYS A 395 -2.87 -4.33 -20.53
CA CYS A 395 -3.19 -2.93 -20.77
C CYS A 395 -3.71 -2.73 -22.20
N PHE A 396 -4.43 -1.62 -22.41
CA PHE A 396 -4.92 -1.23 -23.72
C PHE A 396 -4.29 0.08 -24.16
N CYS A 397 -3.76 0.07 -25.38
CA CYS A 397 -2.95 1.14 -25.91
C CYS A 397 -3.55 1.60 -27.24
N MET A 398 -4.38 2.64 -27.13
CA MET A 398 -5.07 3.26 -28.26
C MET A 398 -4.62 4.71 -28.41
N THR A 399 -4.75 5.51 -27.36
CA THR A 399 -4.49 6.95 -27.38
C THR A 399 -3.02 7.27 -27.70
N GLU A 400 -2.81 8.24 -28.57
CA GLU A 400 -1.50 8.76 -28.99
C GLU A 400 -1.35 10.22 -28.52
N PRO A 401 -0.14 10.64 -28.08
CA PRO A 401 0.09 12.00 -27.60
C PRO A 401 0.08 13.05 -28.72
N ASP A 402 0.53 12.66 -29.92
CA ASP A 402 0.83 13.58 -31.02
C ASP A 402 -0.36 13.81 -31.98
N VAL A 403 -1.54 13.24 -31.68
CA VAL A 403 -2.77 13.38 -32.49
C VAL A 403 -4.05 13.41 -31.63
N ALA A 404 -5.09 14.05 -32.15
CA ALA A 404 -6.43 14.06 -31.55
C ALA A 404 -7.07 12.66 -31.61
N SER A 405 -6.75 11.83 -30.61
CA SER A 405 -7.11 10.42 -30.53
C SER A 405 -8.61 10.14 -30.29
N SER A 406 -9.39 11.18 -30.02
CA SER A 406 -10.86 11.10 -29.92
C SER A 406 -11.50 10.76 -31.26
N ASP A 407 -10.91 11.24 -32.36
CA ASP A 407 -11.13 10.67 -33.68
C ASP A 407 -10.07 9.59 -33.92
N ALA A 408 -10.49 8.35 -33.73
CA ALA A 408 -9.62 7.20 -33.87
C ALA A 408 -9.02 7.06 -35.28
N THR A 409 -9.54 7.73 -36.31
CA THR A 409 -8.95 7.70 -37.64
C THR A 409 -7.61 8.44 -37.74
N ASN A 410 -7.30 9.30 -36.76
CA ASN A 410 -6.08 10.10 -36.72
C ASN A 410 -4.85 9.34 -36.22
N MET A 411 -4.99 8.14 -35.67
CA MET A 411 -3.86 7.38 -35.12
C MET A 411 -2.78 7.13 -36.17
N LYS A 412 -1.52 7.39 -35.79
CA LYS A 412 -0.34 7.36 -36.65
C LYS A 412 0.62 6.22 -36.30
N CYS A 413 0.43 5.50 -35.20
CA CYS A 413 1.23 4.33 -34.88
C CYS A 413 1.14 3.30 -36.02
N THR A 414 2.29 2.92 -36.56
CA THR A 414 2.40 2.12 -37.77
C THR A 414 2.52 0.64 -37.45
N LEU A 415 1.96 -0.17 -38.35
CA LEU A 415 2.03 -1.62 -38.32
C LEU A 415 2.45 -2.09 -39.72
N HIS A 416 3.66 -2.58 -39.84
CA HIS A 416 4.22 -3.06 -41.11
C HIS A 416 4.36 -4.57 -41.09
N LYS A 417 3.87 -5.26 -42.12
CA LYS A 417 4.02 -6.71 -42.24
C LYS A 417 5.36 -7.05 -42.88
N ASP A 418 6.21 -7.78 -42.16
CA ASP A 418 7.47 -8.34 -42.65
C ASP A 418 7.40 -9.88 -42.59
N LYS A 419 7.04 -10.50 -43.71
CA LYS A 419 6.86 -11.95 -43.86
C LYS A 419 5.87 -12.53 -42.84
N ASP A 420 6.39 -13.26 -41.86
CA ASP A 420 5.69 -13.95 -40.78
C ASP A 420 5.58 -13.11 -39.50
N HIS A 421 6.02 -11.85 -39.54
CA HIS A 421 6.00 -10.93 -38.41
C HIS A 421 5.33 -9.60 -38.77
N PHE A 422 4.90 -8.87 -37.73
CA PHE A 422 4.60 -7.45 -37.80
C PHE A 422 5.66 -6.65 -37.06
N ILE A 423 6.00 -5.49 -37.61
CA ILE A 423 6.89 -4.49 -37.02
C ILE A 423 6.05 -3.28 -36.63
N ILE A 424 6.17 -2.86 -35.38
CA ILE A 424 5.37 -1.80 -34.77
C ILE A 424 6.27 -0.62 -34.43
N ASN A 425 5.83 0.59 -34.81
CA ASN A 425 6.50 1.84 -34.46
C ASN A 425 5.49 2.93 -34.06
N GLY A 426 5.75 3.62 -32.95
CA GLY A 426 4.97 4.78 -32.53
C GLY A 426 4.88 4.97 -31.02
N LYS A 427 4.18 6.01 -30.60
CA LYS A 427 3.96 6.36 -29.19
C LYS A 427 2.52 6.12 -28.80
N LYS A 428 2.29 5.62 -27.60
CA LYS A 428 0.98 5.54 -26.94
C LYS A 428 1.07 6.15 -25.56
N TRP A 429 -0.02 6.72 -25.08
CA TRP A 429 -0.11 7.26 -23.71
C TRP A 429 -1.48 7.00 -23.10
N TRP A 430 -1.63 7.24 -21.80
CA TRP A 430 -2.80 6.81 -21.02
C TRP A 430 -3.02 5.28 -21.03
N SER A 431 -1.95 4.53 -21.23
CA SER A 431 -1.94 3.07 -21.14
C SER A 431 -2.07 2.69 -19.67
N SER A 432 -3.28 2.32 -19.27
CA SER A 432 -3.65 2.11 -17.87
C SER A 432 -3.37 0.68 -17.42
N GLY A 433 -3.05 0.50 -16.14
CA GLY A 433 -2.92 -0.80 -15.50
C GLY A 433 -1.52 -1.08 -14.96
N LYS A 434 -1.38 -2.21 -14.25
CA LYS A 434 -0.12 -2.63 -13.60
C LYS A 434 0.91 -3.11 -14.61
N LEU A 435 1.51 -2.17 -15.36
CA LEU A 435 2.44 -2.49 -16.46
C LEU A 435 3.63 -3.35 -16.02
N ASN A 436 4.10 -3.23 -14.78
CA ASN A 436 5.23 -4.04 -14.31
C ASN A 436 4.90 -5.55 -14.17
N VAL A 437 3.61 -5.92 -14.16
CA VAL A 437 3.11 -7.32 -14.11
C VAL A 437 2.18 -7.61 -15.30
N CYS A 438 2.20 -6.74 -16.29
CA CYS A 438 1.42 -6.86 -17.51
C CYS A 438 2.19 -7.73 -18.50
N GLU A 439 1.64 -8.87 -18.87
CA GLU A 439 2.29 -9.80 -19.80
C GLU A 439 1.98 -9.45 -21.25
N HIS A 440 0.88 -8.73 -21.53
CA HIS A 440 0.56 -8.29 -22.89
C HIS A 440 -0.22 -6.98 -22.99
N VAL A 441 -0.04 -6.34 -24.13
CA VAL A 441 -0.71 -5.12 -24.54
C VAL A 441 -1.61 -5.41 -25.74
N GLN A 442 -2.85 -4.92 -25.71
CA GLN A 442 -3.69 -4.84 -26.90
C GLN A 442 -3.51 -3.46 -27.54
N MET A 443 -3.11 -3.44 -28.80
CA MET A 443 -2.73 -2.21 -29.50
C MET A 443 -3.61 -1.95 -30.72
N PHE A 444 -3.94 -0.68 -30.98
CA PHE A 444 -4.69 -0.24 -32.17
C PHE A 444 -3.81 0.58 -33.13
N PHE A 445 -3.77 0.17 -34.41
CA PHE A 445 -2.87 0.73 -35.44
C PHE A 445 -3.58 1.11 -36.72
N ARG A 446 -2.91 1.89 -37.57
CA ARG A 446 -3.37 2.28 -38.90
C ARG A 446 -2.58 1.61 -40.02
N HIS A 447 -3.19 0.66 -40.73
CA HIS A 447 -2.88 0.37 -42.14
C HIS A 447 -4.05 -0.37 -42.83
N GLY A 448 -4.49 0.08 -44.00
CA GLY A 448 -5.64 -0.45 -44.75
C GLY A 448 -7.04 -0.12 -44.19
N LEU A 449 -7.18 0.06 -42.88
CA LEU A 449 -7.98 1.11 -42.21
C LEU A 449 -7.52 1.16 -40.74
N HIS A 450 -7.82 0.18 -39.87
CA HIS A 450 -7.13 0.01 -38.57
C HIS A 450 -7.09 -1.47 -38.14
N SER A 451 -6.10 -1.91 -37.36
CA SER A 451 -5.95 -3.31 -36.87
C SER A 451 -5.70 -3.37 -35.36
N MET A 452 -6.03 -4.50 -34.72
CA MET A 452 -5.69 -4.76 -33.32
C MET A 452 -4.69 -5.93 -33.19
N ILE A 453 -3.60 -5.75 -32.44
CA ILE A 453 -2.57 -6.79 -32.25
C ILE A 453 -2.25 -6.99 -30.77
N LEU A 454 -1.86 -8.22 -30.41
CA LEU A 454 -1.32 -8.57 -29.09
C LEU A 454 0.20 -8.38 -29.09
N VAL A 455 0.72 -7.65 -28.10
CA VAL A 455 2.15 -7.39 -27.94
C VAL A 455 2.59 -7.76 -26.53
N PRO A 456 3.42 -8.80 -26.33
CA PRO A 456 3.99 -9.08 -25.03
C PRO A 456 4.84 -7.90 -24.53
N LEU A 457 4.70 -7.49 -23.27
CA LEU A 457 5.35 -6.26 -22.80
C LEU A 457 6.88 -6.39 -22.72
N ASN A 458 7.38 -7.61 -22.57
CA ASN A 458 8.81 -7.94 -22.59
C ASN A 458 9.42 -8.03 -24.01
N THR A 459 8.63 -7.78 -25.06
CA THR A 459 9.13 -7.81 -26.44
C THR A 459 10.19 -6.70 -26.63
N PRO A 460 11.38 -7.01 -27.20
CA PRO A 460 12.39 -6.01 -27.50
C PRO A 460 11.82 -4.83 -28.29
N GLY A 461 12.16 -3.61 -27.86
CA GLY A 461 11.68 -2.36 -28.45
C GLY A 461 10.47 -1.72 -27.75
N VAL A 462 9.78 -2.46 -26.86
CA VAL A 462 8.74 -1.89 -26.00
C VAL A 462 9.41 -1.13 -24.85
N LYS A 463 9.19 0.18 -24.77
CA LYS A 463 9.83 1.06 -23.78
C LYS A 463 8.77 1.83 -23.00
N LYS A 464 8.67 1.55 -21.70
CA LYS A 464 7.88 2.37 -20.76
C LYS A 464 8.64 3.66 -20.47
N ILE A 465 8.09 4.81 -20.87
CA ILE A 465 8.78 6.09 -20.83
C ILE A 465 8.60 6.77 -19.48
N ARG A 466 7.35 7.00 -19.06
CA ARG A 466 7.03 7.69 -17.80
C ARG A 466 5.59 7.43 -17.35
N PRO A 467 5.29 7.55 -16.04
CA PRO A 467 3.92 7.63 -15.55
C PRO A 467 3.29 9.00 -15.89
N LEU A 468 1.95 9.04 -15.89
CA LEU A 468 1.12 10.22 -16.03
C LEU A 468 0.31 10.39 -14.75
N THR A 469 0.12 11.64 -14.31
CA THR A 469 -0.69 11.95 -13.14
C THR A 469 -2.00 12.62 -13.52
N VAL A 470 -3.02 12.43 -12.69
CA VAL A 470 -4.31 13.13 -12.77
C VAL A 470 -4.47 13.97 -11.51
N PHE A 471 -4.51 15.30 -11.67
CA PHE A 471 -4.48 16.24 -10.53
C PHE A 471 -3.35 15.97 -9.51
N GLY A 472 -2.20 15.49 -9.98
CA GLY A 472 -1.06 15.17 -9.12
C GLY A 472 -1.07 13.75 -8.52
N GLN A 473 -2.16 12.99 -8.67
CA GLN A 473 -2.24 11.59 -8.25
C GLN A 473 -1.73 10.65 -9.34
N ASP A 474 -0.98 9.61 -8.96
CA ASP A 474 -0.34 8.66 -9.87
C ASP A 474 -1.16 7.37 -10.11
N ASP A 475 -2.31 7.23 -9.44
CA ASP A 475 -3.20 6.08 -9.50
C ASP A 475 -2.50 4.73 -9.18
N ALA A 476 -1.56 4.75 -8.23
CA ALA A 476 -0.73 3.61 -7.86
C ALA A 476 -1.54 2.35 -7.49
N ILE A 477 -2.72 2.51 -6.87
CA ILE A 477 -3.59 1.38 -6.47
C ILE A 477 -4.02 0.52 -7.67
N HIS A 478 -4.30 1.14 -8.82
CA HIS A 478 -4.65 0.44 -10.06
C HIS A 478 -3.42 0.20 -10.97
N GLY A 479 -2.24 0.62 -10.53
CA GLY A 479 -0.98 0.46 -11.27
C GLY A 479 -0.57 1.67 -12.11
N GLY A 480 -1.41 2.70 -12.20
CA GLY A 480 -1.13 3.96 -12.88
C GLY A 480 -1.40 3.98 -14.38
N HIS A 481 -1.00 5.10 -15.00
CA HIS A 481 -1.13 5.35 -16.44
C HIS A 481 0.23 5.72 -17.03
N PHE A 482 0.57 5.19 -18.21
CA PHE A 482 1.91 5.39 -18.77
C PHE A 482 1.93 5.82 -20.23
N GLU A 483 3.00 6.52 -20.57
CA GLU A 483 3.51 6.69 -21.92
C GLU A 483 4.40 5.50 -22.29
N ILE A 484 4.13 4.88 -23.44
CA ILE A 484 4.81 3.71 -23.98
C ILE A 484 5.27 4.03 -25.40
N LEU A 485 6.56 3.79 -25.67
CA LEU A 485 7.16 3.86 -26.99
C LEU A 485 7.33 2.44 -27.54
N PHE A 486 6.91 2.26 -28.80
CA PHE A 486 7.19 1.07 -29.59
C PHE A 486 8.23 1.47 -30.64
N ASP A 487 9.43 0.90 -30.50
CA ASP A 487 10.58 1.16 -31.35
C ASP A 487 11.02 -0.15 -32.01
N ASN A 488 10.59 -0.34 -33.26
CA ASN A 488 10.85 -1.52 -34.09
C ASN A 488 10.47 -2.84 -33.40
N VAL A 489 9.33 -2.84 -32.71
CA VAL A 489 8.83 -4.00 -31.97
C VAL A 489 8.35 -5.06 -32.96
N ARG A 490 8.97 -6.24 -32.93
CA ARG A 490 8.67 -7.36 -33.82
C ARG A 490 7.83 -8.41 -33.11
N VAL A 491 6.64 -8.71 -33.63
CA VAL A 491 5.74 -9.75 -33.09
C VAL A 491 5.27 -10.71 -34.19
N PRO A 492 4.95 -11.98 -33.89
CA PRO A 492 4.45 -12.92 -34.89
C PRO A 492 3.16 -12.44 -35.56
N ALA A 493 2.96 -12.77 -36.84
CA ALA A 493 1.75 -12.44 -37.58
C ALA A 493 0.48 -13.04 -36.94
N SER A 494 0.62 -14.17 -36.25
CA SER A 494 -0.45 -14.83 -35.49
C SER A 494 -0.94 -14.02 -34.28
N ASN A 495 -0.26 -12.94 -33.89
CA ASN A 495 -0.71 -12.06 -32.80
C ASN A 495 -1.82 -11.09 -33.21
N ILE A 496 -2.16 -11.02 -34.50
CA ILE A 496 -3.27 -10.19 -34.97
C ILE A 496 -4.61 -10.76 -34.51
N LEU A 497 -5.47 -9.88 -33.98
CA LEU A 497 -6.82 -10.23 -33.55
C LEU A 497 -7.76 -10.11 -34.73
N LEU A 498 -8.54 -11.18 -34.99
CA LEU A 498 -9.52 -11.33 -36.06
C LEU A 498 -8.97 -11.22 -37.51
N GLY A 499 -8.21 -10.17 -37.82
CA GLY A 499 -7.58 -9.93 -39.12
C GLY A 499 -7.17 -8.47 -39.35
N GLU A 500 -6.38 -8.24 -40.40
CA GLU A 500 -5.98 -6.90 -40.82
C GLU A 500 -7.21 -6.05 -41.21
N GLY A 501 -7.23 -4.77 -40.80
CA GLY A 501 -8.33 -3.83 -41.10
C GLY A 501 -9.57 -3.94 -40.20
N ARG A 502 -9.60 -4.90 -39.26
CA ARG A 502 -10.75 -5.16 -38.37
C ARG A 502 -10.70 -4.46 -37.01
N GLY A 503 -9.74 -3.56 -36.80
CA GLY A 503 -9.50 -2.90 -35.52
C GLY A 503 -10.73 -2.16 -34.99
N PHE A 504 -11.41 -1.38 -35.83
CA PHE A 504 -12.60 -0.62 -35.42
C PHE A 504 -13.75 -1.50 -34.93
N GLU A 505 -13.97 -2.63 -35.58
CA GLU A 505 -15.00 -3.60 -35.17
C GLU A 505 -14.70 -4.16 -33.79
N ILE A 506 -13.45 -4.59 -33.56
CA ILE A 506 -13.00 -5.11 -32.27
C ILE A 506 -13.12 -4.03 -31.19
N ALA A 507 -12.71 -2.79 -31.49
CA ALA A 507 -12.80 -1.68 -30.55
C ALA A 507 -14.26 -1.36 -30.18
N GLN A 508 -15.20 -1.39 -31.13
CA GLN A 508 -16.62 -1.18 -30.81
C GLN A 508 -17.19 -2.33 -29.97
N GLY A 509 -16.81 -3.58 -30.26
CA GLY A 509 -17.21 -4.75 -29.48
C GLY A 509 -16.76 -4.64 -28.02
N ARG A 510 -15.53 -4.16 -27.79
CA ARG A 510 -14.99 -3.88 -26.45
C ARG A 510 -15.67 -2.71 -25.74
N LEU A 511 -15.83 -1.59 -26.45
CA LEU A 511 -16.22 -0.30 -25.86
C LEU A 511 -17.72 -0.22 -25.56
N GLY A 512 -18.54 -1.18 -25.99
CA GLY A 512 -19.95 -1.25 -25.57
C GLY A 512 -20.06 -1.61 -24.08
N PRO A 513 -19.78 -2.87 -23.71
CA PRO A 513 -19.90 -3.34 -22.33
C PRO A 513 -18.96 -2.62 -21.37
N GLY A 514 -17.71 -2.35 -21.78
CA GLY A 514 -16.75 -1.61 -20.95
C GLY A 514 -17.27 -0.24 -20.52
N ARG A 515 -17.89 0.54 -21.42
CA ARG A 515 -18.50 1.83 -21.07
C ARG A 515 -19.61 1.67 -20.04
N LEU A 516 -20.45 0.64 -20.20
CA LEU A 516 -21.56 0.38 -19.32
C LEU A 516 -21.07 -0.02 -17.91
N HIS A 517 -20.03 -0.85 -17.81
CA HIS A 517 -19.44 -1.25 -16.51
C HIS A 517 -18.86 -0.07 -15.73
N HIS A 518 -18.26 0.89 -16.42
CA HIS A 518 -17.81 2.15 -15.81
C HIS A 518 -19.00 2.99 -15.31
N CYS A 519 -20.10 3.04 -16.06
CA CYS A 519 -21.32 3.74 -15.63
C CYS A 519 -21.96 3.09 -14.40
N MET A 520 -22.02 1.75 -14.34
CA MET A 520 -22.52 1.02 -13.18
C MET A 520 -21.72 1.37 -11.92
N ARG A 521 -20.38 1.30 -11.98
CA ARG A 521 -19.49 1.67 -10.86
C ARG A 521 -19.59 3.15 -10.48
N ALA A 522 -19.84 4.04 -11.44
CA ALA A 522 -20.04 5.47 -11.17
C ALA A 522 -21.30 5.74 -10.32
N ILE A 523 -22.36 4.92 -10.44
CA ILE A 523 -23.51 4.99 -9.53
C ILE A 523 -23.09 4.67 -8.09
N GLY A 524 -22.28 3.61 -7.91
CA GLY A 524 -21.75 3.23 -6.60
C GLY A 524 -20.90 4.32 -5.95
N LEU A 525 -19.97 4.91 -6.71
CA LEU A 525 -19.17 6.05 -6.25
C LEU A 525 -20.05 7.23 -5.82
N ALA A 526 -21.11 7.53 -6.57
CA ALA A 526 -22.03 8.62 -6.24
C ALA A 526 -22.86 8.31 -4.98
N GLU A 527 -23.32 7.08 -4.78
CA GLU A 527 -23.99 6.67 -3.54
C GLU A 527 -23.07 6.81 -2.33
N TRP A 528 -21.79 6.42 -2.47
CA TRP A 528 -20.82 6.58 -1.40
C TRP A 528 -20.57 8.06 -1.07
N ALA A 529 -20.41 8.90 -2.09
CA ALA A 529 -20.25 10.35 -1.90
C ALA A 529 -21.49 10.99 -1.24
N LEU A 530 -22.70 10.59 -1.63
CA LEU A 530 -23.95 11.07 -1.02
C LEU A 530 -24.09 10.61 0.44
N GLU A 531 -23.69 9.38 0.75
CA GLU A 531 -23.66 8.87 2.13
C GLU A 531 -22.73 9.71 3.01
N LEU A 532 -21.50 9.96 2.56
CA LEU A 532 -20.54 10.81 3.24
C LEU A 532 -21.08 12.23 3.43
N LEU A 533 -21.68 12.82 2.39
CA LEU A 533 -22.33 14.12 2.44
C LEU A 533 -23.39 14.15 3.57
N CYS A 534 -24.30 13.18 3.60
CA CYS A 534 -25.37 13.12 4.60
C CYS A 534 -24.81 12.94 6.02
N GLN A 535 -23.84 12.04 6.20
CA GLN A 535 -23.17 11.82 7.48
C GLN A 535 -22.50 13.12 7.97
N ARG A 536 -21.77 13.81 7.10
CA ARG A 536 -21.12 15.08 7.45
C ARG A 536 -22.14 16.17 7.79
N ALA A 537 -23.21 16.26 7.00
CA ALA A 537 -24.24 17.26 7.20
C ALA A 537 -25.02 17.08 8.51
N ALA A 538 -25.19 15.83 8.96
CA ALA A 538 -25.84 15.48 10.23
C ALA A 538 -24.96 15.75 11.46
N HIS A 539 -23.64 15.59 11.35
CA HIS A 539 -22.74 15.73 12.51
C HIS A 539 -22.19 17.15 12.68
N ARG A 540 -22.03 17.92 11.60
CA ARG A 540 -21.42 19.25 11.68
C ARG A 540 -22.45 20.34 11.94
N GLN A 541 -22.09 21.32 12.75
CA GLN A 541 -22.90 22.51 13.02
C GLN A 541 -22.18 23.79 12.57
N ALA A 542 -22.95 24.71 12.01
CA ALA A 542 -22.52 26.07 11.68
C ALA A 542 -23.71 27.02 11.84
N PHE A 543 -23.48 28.22 12.37
CA PHE A 543 -24.52 29.22 12.61
C PHE A 543 -25.70 28.68 13.44
N GLY A 544 -25.41 27.89 14.48
CA GLY A 544 -26.40 27.34 15.42
C GLY A 544 -27.29 26.23 14.86
N LYS A 545 -27.03 25.73 13.64
CA LYS A 545 -27.81 24.65 13.01
C LYS A 545 -26.89 23.55 12.50
N ARG A 546 -27.40 22.31 12.44
CA ARG A 546 -26.76 21.24 11.67
C ARG A 546 -26.77 21.60 10.20
N LEU A 547 -25.77 21.15 9.43
CA LEU A 547 -25.65 21.61 8.04
C LEU A 547 -26.86 21.26 7.18
N TYR A 548 -27.48 20.09 7.37
CA TYR A 548 -28.69 19.72 6.62
C TYR A 548 -29.90 20.62 6.90
N GLN A 549 -29.89 21.42 7.98
CA GLN A 549 -30.96 22.36 8.29
C GLN A 549 -30.80 23.70 7.57
N HIS A 550 -29.67 23.90 6.88
CA HIS A 550 -29.52 24.99 5.90
C HIS A 550 -30.10 24.50 4.57
N GLU A 551 -31.12 25.20 4.08
CA GLU A 551 -31.96 24.78 2.95
C GLU A 551 -31.14 24.44 1.69
N VAL A 552 -30.07 25.18 1.41
CA VAL A 552 -29.16 24.90 0.27
C VAL A 552 -28.56 23.49 0.35
N VAL A 553 -28.14 23.05 1.54
CA VAL A 553 -27.56 21.71 1.75
C VAL A 553 -28.66 20.65 1.63
N ALA A 554 -29.85 20.92 2.15
CA ALA A 554 -31.00 20.02 1.98
C ALA A 554 -31.38 19.82 0.51
N HIS A 555 -31.39 20.90 -0.28
CA HIS A 555 -31.62 20.85 -1.72
C HIS A 555 -30.52 20.07 -2.45
N TRP A 556 -29.24 20.25 -2.10
CA TRP A 556 -28.18 19.43 -2.68
C TRP A 556 -28.36 17.94 -2.42
N ILE A 557 -28.76 17.54 -1.21
CA ILE A 557 -29.06 16.14 -0.89
C ILE A 557 -30.18 15.60 -1.78
N ALA A 558 -31.28 16.37 -1.91
CA ALA A 558 -32.43 16.01 -2.74
C ALA A 558 -32.05 15.85 -4.23
N GLU A 559 -31.35 16.85 -4.79
CA GLU A 559 -30.89 16.84 -6.18
C GLU A 559 -29.94 15.68 -6.46
N CYS A 560 -28.99 15.40 -5.55
CA CYS A 560 -28.10 14.25 -5.67
C CYS A 560 -28.87 12.93 -5.73
N ARG A 561 -29.86 12.75 -4.83
CA ARG A 561 -30.70 11.54 -4.80
C ARG A 561 -31.51 11.38 -6.09
N ILE A 562 -32.08 12.46 -6.62
CA ILE A 562 -32.82 12.46 -7.88
C ILE A 562 -31.91 12.05 -9.03
N ALA A 563 -30.75 12.72 -9.16
CA ALA A 563 -29.81 12.48 -10.26
C ALA A 563 -29.26 11.04 -10.25
N ILE A 564 -28.92 10.51 -9.07
CA ILE A 564 -28.49 9.11 -8.91
C ILE A 564 -29.59 8.15 -9.35
N SER A 565 -30.84 8.39 -8.92
CA SER A 565 -31.97 7.50 -9.25
C SER A 565 -32.26 7.50 -10.76
N GLN A 566 -32.25 8.66 -11.40
CA GLN A 566 -32.40 8.79 -12.86
C GLN A 566 -31.29 8.06 -13.61
N SER A 567 -30.03 8.24 -13.19
CA SER A 567 -28.87 7.62 -13.83
C SER A 567 -28.87 6.10 -13.64
N ARG A 568 -29.25 5.60 -12.46
CA ARG A 568 -29.39 4.16 -12.20
C ARG A 568 -30.42 3.52 -13.13
N LEU A 569 -31.62 4.10 -13.24
CA LEU A 569 -32.65 3.57 -14.14
C LEU A 569 -32.19 3.57 -15.61
N LEU A 570 -31.47 4.61 -16.03
CA LEU A 570 -30.92 4.68 -17.38
C LEU A 570 -29.81 3.64 -17.61
N THR A 571 -28.97 3.36 -16.61
CA THR A 571 -27.98 2.26 -16.63
C THR A 571 -28.67 0.90 -16.79
N LEU A 572 -29.70 0.63 -15.97
CA LEU A 572 -30.45 -0.63 -16.03
C LEU A 572 -31.18 -0.79 -17.36
N HIS A 573 -31.75 0.27 -17.92
CA HIS A 573 -32.35 0.25 -19.25
C HIS A 573 -31.32 -0.06 -20.34
N ALA A 574 -30.11 0.51 -20.26
CA ALA A 574 -29.03 0.20 -21.20
C ALA A 574 -28.58 -1.26 -21.09
N ALA A 575 -28.44 -1.78 -19.86
CA ALA A 575 -28.10 -3.18 -19.60
C ALA A 575 -29.17 -4.15 -20.13
N HIS A 576 -30.45 -3.89 -19.84
CA HIS A 576 -31.56 -4.68 -20.34
C HIS A 576 -31.64 -4.68 -21.88
N THR A 577 -31.42 -3.52 -22.51
CA THR A 577 -31.38 -3.41 -23.98
C THR A 577 -30.21 -4.24 -24.55
N LEU A 578 -29.06 -4.22 -23.88
CA LEU A 578 -27.89 -5.01 -24.28
C LEU A 578 -28.18 -6.51 -24.21
N ASP A 579 -28.81 -6.97 -23.14
CA ASP A 579 -29.17 -8.39 -22.95
C ASP A 579 -30.23 -8.88 -23.95
N THR A 580 -31.25 -8.06 -24.23
CA THR A 580 -32.41 -8.48 -25.04
C THR A 580 -32.27 -8.19 -26.53
N GLN A 581 -31.48 -7.19 -26.92
CA GLN A 581 -31.39 -6.70 -28.31
C GLN A 581 -29.96 -6.62 -28.84
N GLY A 582 -28.95 -6.90 -27.99
CA GLY A 582 -27.54 -6.96 -28.37
C GLY A 582 -26.85 -5.60 -28.52
N ASN A 583 -25.53 -5.66 -28.69
CA ASN A 583 -24.61 -4.51 -28.72
C ASN A 583 -25.01 -3.39 -29.69
N LYS A 584 -25.47 -3.74 -30.90
CA LYS A 584 -25.79 -2.76 -31.95
C LYS A 584 -27.02 -1.93 -31.58
N ALA A 585 -28.05 -2.56 -31.03
CA ALA A 585 -29.28 -1.89 -30.61
C ALA A 585 -29.05 -1.03 -29.35
N ALA A 586 -28.26 -1.53 -28.40
CA ALA A 586 -27.95 -0.82 -27.15
C ALA A 586 -26.99 0.38 -27.31
N ARG A 587 -26.41 0.59 -28.50
CA ARG A 587 -25.41 1.65 -28.75
C ARG A 587 -25.90 3.03 -28.31
N LYS A 588 -27.17 3.38 -28.60
CA LYS A 588 -27.74 4.68 -28.23
C LYS A 588 -27.89 4.79 -26.72
N GLN A 589 -28.43 3.78 -26.06
CA GLN A 589 -28.62 3.72 -24.61
C GLN A 589 -27.29 3.81 -23.86
N ILE A 590 -26.27 3.06 -24.31
CA ILE A 590 -24.92 3.11 -23.75
C ILE A 590 -24.31 4.51 -23.92
N ALA A 591 -24.51 5.17 -25.07
CA ALA A 591 -24.05 6.55 -25.26
C ALA A 591 -24.77 7.55 -24.35
N MET A 592 -26.09 7.42 -24.18
CA MET A 592 -26.88 8.27 -23.27
C MET A 592 -26.37 8.14 -21.82
N ILE A 593 -26.25 6.91 -21.31
CA ILE A 593 -25.79 6.72 -19.93
C ILE A 593 -24.34 7.15 -19.73
N LYS A 594 -23.46 6.96 -20.73
CA LYS A 594 -22.07 7.37 -20.62
C LYS A 594 -21.92 8.88 -20.38
N VAL A 595 -22.83 9.69 -20.94
CA VAL A 595 -22.88 11.13 -20.69
C VAL A 595 -23.53 11.43 -19.33
N ALA A 596 -24.67 10.81 -19.03
CA ALA A 596 -25.44 11.10 -17.83
C ALA A 596 -24.69 10.70 -16.54
N ALA A 597 -24.14 9.48 -16.49
CA ALA A 597 -23.48 8.94 -15.30
C ALA A 597 -22.24 9.75 -14.91
N GLY A 598 -21.40 10.13 -15.87
CA GLY A 598 -20.19 10.92 -15.60
C GLY A 598 -20.49 12.31 -15.04
N ARG A 599 -21.51 13.00 -15.59
CA ARG A 599 -21.96 14.31 -15.08
C ARG A 599 -22.59 14.20 -13.70
N MET A 600 -23.45 13.20 -13.51
CA MET A 600 -24.10 12.93 -12.23
C MET A 600 -23.05 12.69 -11.15
N ALA A 601 -22.12 11.75 -11.38
CA ALA A 601 -21.13 11.38 -10.37
C ALA A 601 -20.24 12.56 -9.98
N SER A 602 -19.72 13.33 -10.96
CA SER A 602 -18.94 14.53 -10.65
C SER A 602 -19.74 15.57 -9.88
N LYS A 603 -21.02 15.76 -10.19
CA LYS A 603 -21.85 16.74 -9.47
C LYS A 603 -22.12 16.33 -8.02
N VAL A 604 -22.43 15.06 -7.78
CA VAL A 604 -22.66 14.54 -6.42
C VAL A 604 -21.41 14.67 -5.56
N VAL A 605 -20.24 14.33 -6.12
CA VAL A 605 -18.96 14.40 -5.43
C VAL A 605 -18.57 15.84 -5.13
N ASP A 606 -18.75 16.77 -6.07
CA ASP A 606 -18.52 18.20 -5.86
C ASP A 606 -19.39 18.75 -4.72
N CYS A 607 -20.69 18.39 -4.68
CA CYS A 607 -21.57 18.74 -3.56
C CYS A 607 -21.07 18.16 -2.23
N ALA A 608 -20.58 16.92 -2.21
CA ALA A 608 -20.02 16.31 -1.01
C ALA A 608 -18.74 17.03 -0.54
N ILE A 609 -17.81 17.35 -1.45
CA ILE A 609 -16.61 18.13 -1.15
C ILE A 609 -16.98 19.47 -0.51
N GLN A 610 -17.96 20.17 -1.10
CA GLN A 610 -18.40 21.47 -0.60
C GLN A 610 -18.97 21.39 0.82
N VAL A 611 -19.73 20.34 1.15
CA VAL A 611 -20.26 20.10 2.51
C VAL A 611 -19.15 19.75 3.52
N TYR A 612 -18.06 19.13 3.07
CA TYR A 612 -16.88 18.89 3.90
C TYR A 612 -16.00 20.14 4.09
N GLY A 613 -16.12 21.14 3.22
CA GLY A 613 -15.29 22.35 3.22
C GLY A 613 -13.83 22.03 2.90
N GLY A 614 -12.88 22.65 3.59
CA GLY A 614 -11.45 22.40 3.36
C GLY A 614 -11.00 20.94 3.57
N ALA A 615 -11.75 20.15 4.36
CA ALA A 615 -11.48 18.73 4.54
C ALA A 615 -11.90 17.88 3.32
N GLY A 616 -12.76 18.40 2.44
CA GLY A 616 -13.20 17.67 1.25
C GLY A 616 -12.12 17.53 0.18
N VAL A 617 -11.06 18.33 0.27
CA VAL A 617 -9.91 18.34 -0.65
C VAL A 617 -8.63 17.79 0.00
N SER A 618 -8.71 17.26 1.23
CA SER A 618 -7.58 16.63 1.91
C SER A 618 -7.61 15.10 1.75
N ASP A 619 -6.51 14.45 2.11
CA ASP A 619 -6.38 12.99 2.11
C ASP A 619 -7.03 12.30 3.33
N ASP A 620 -7.62 13.07 4.26
CA ASP A 620 -8.34 12.52 5.42
C ASP A 620 -9.66 11.85 5.02
N PHE A 621 -10.18 12.18 3.83
CA PHE A 621 -11.43 11.66 3.29
C PHE A 621 -11.26 11.28 1.82
N PRO A 622 -11.99 10.27 1.33
CA PRO A 622 -11.81 9.76 -0.03
C PRO A 622 -12.36 10.69 -1.13
N LEU A 623 -12.98 11.83 -0.78
CA LEU A 623 -13.71 12.66 -1.73
C LEU A 623 -12.84 13.24 -2.85
N ALA A 624 -11.59 13.60 -2.55
CA ALA A 624 -10.64 14.06 -3.56
C ALA A 624 -10.29 12.95 -4.57
N GLU A 625 -10.04 11.72 -4.09
CA GLU A 625 -9.78 10.55 -4.93
C GLU A 625 -11.02 10.17 -5.77
N ILE A 626 -12.21 10.22 -5.18
CA ILE A 626 -13.48 9.99 -5.91
C ILE A 626 -13.64 11.06 -7.00
N CYS A 627 -13.32 12.33 -6.72
CA CYS A 627 -13.39 13.42 -7.70
C CYS A 627 -12.47 13.14 -8.89
N VAL A 628 -11.21 12.78 -8.64
CA VAL A 628 -10.23 12.40 -9.67
C VAL A 628 -10.78 11.28 -10.56
N ALA A 629 -11.33 10.21 -9.96
CA ALA A 629 -11.92 9.10 -10.69
C ALA A 629 -13.10 9.55 -11.60
N THR A 630 -14.01 10.38 -11.10
CA THR A 630 -15.17 10.84 -11.88
C THR A 630 -14.80 11.82 -13.00
N VAL A 631 -13.76 12.65 -12.81
CA VAL A 631 -13.27 13.54 -13.88
C VAL A 631 -12.59 12.75 -14.99
N CYS A 632 -11.84 11.70 -14.64
CA CYS A 632 -11.31 10.75 -15.62
C CYS A 632 -12.43 10.08 -16.43
N GLU A 633 -13.51 9.64 -15.78
CA GLU A 633 -14.66 9.06 -16.47
C GLU A 633 -15.26 9.98 -17.54
N ASN A 634 -15.34 11.28 -17.28
CA ASN A 634 -15.84 12.25 -18.25
C ASN A 634 -14.91 12.47 -19.45
N ASN A 635 -13.62 12.15 -19.32
CA ASN A 635 -12.57 12.46 -20.31
C ASN A 635 -11.88 11.23 -20.92
N GLN A 636 -12.25 10.00 -20.52
CA GLN A 636 -11.81 8.75 -21.15
C GLN A 636 -12.10 8.75 -22.67
N PRO A 637 -11.34 7.99 -23.50
CA PRO A 637 -10.94 8.37 -24.87
C PRO A 637 -12.04 8.53 -25.94
N ILE A 638 -13.32 8.45 -25.57
CA ILE A 638 -14.42 8.90 -26.41
C ILE A 638 -15.19 9.94 -25.60
N MET A 639 -14.86 11.20 -25.86
CA MET A 639 -15.38 12.37 -25.14
C MET A 639 -16.91 12.37 -25.09
N VAL A 640 -17.46 12.91 -24.01
CA VAL A 640 -18.88 13.26 -23.85
C VAL A 640 -19.49 13.90 -25.10
N LYS A 641 -18.74 14.77 -25.80
CA LYS A 641 -19.18 15.44 -27.04
C LYS A 641 -19.44 14.46 -28.20
N ILE A 642 -18.62 13.43 -28.35
CA ILE A 642 -18.83 12.39 -29.39
C ILE A 642 -20.05 11.54 -29.03
N HIS A 643 -20.25 11.26 -27.74
CA HIS A 643 -21.44 10.53 -27.31
C HIS A 643 -22.73 11.34 -27.49
N GLN A 644 -22.70 12.66 -27.28
CA GLN A 644 -23.84 13.52 -27.59
C GLN A 644 -24.23 13.47 -29.08
N LEU A 645 -23.24 13.36 -29.99
CA LEU A 645 -23.51 13.15 -31.42
C LEU A 645 -24.08 11.76 -31.76
N ILE A 646 -23.89 10.75 -30.91
CA ILE A 646 -24.50 9.42 -31.06
C ILE A 646 -25.95 9.40 -30.54
N VAL A 647 -26.29 10.31 -29.63
CA VAL A 647 -27.63 10.43 -29.05
C VAL A 647 -28.59 11.17 -29.99
N LEU A 648 -28.09 12.22 -30.64
CA LEU A 648 -28.72 12.88 -31.79
C LEU A 648 -28.86 11.89 -32.95
#